data_AF-A0A9D8JIC0-F1
#
_entry.id   AF-A0A9D8JIC0-F1
#
_cell.length_a   1.000
_cell.length_b   1.000
_cell.length_c   1.000
_cell.angle_alpha   90.00
_cell.angle_beta   90.00
_cell.angle_gamma   90.00
#
_symmetry.space_group_name_H-M   'P 1'
#
loop_
_entity.id
_entity.type
_entity.pdbx_description
1 polymer ?
#
loop_
_entity_poly.entity_id
_entity_poly.type
_entity_poly.pdbx_seq_one_letter_code
_entity_poly.pdbx_strand_id
1 'polypeptide(L)'
;MVCTDRWIARPWFRILAFLWGTTWAWGCITCGTAAAASRVREVDWKLYYNQMFALEIRKELRGRGTSEAPDVIDRTVEATIRQHLGYTPLKFNEVITKVLSANTSAEAYRLRREIYFDQASYAKVTTPNFDAAIPSSLRSHPLVASYLARIQENRDRSIAPQENFFTSPEGINFIQAVTKAQGDQGSQEVTLVLVPGYAAHVIKFAIFPEILSDANRYWGRPEGRPILADRGLDVIYEAPLNFYGSGAERPHPFDILTPSGWELGNTVGFNAETADLLAKWIHGLPSRYARSKFIFLGYSKGGPTIFEMLQRHPELKARTAGVITYAGVLQGTHVARFGRQQISGVLGARSIADLITKIRTKTAAGTLEAIAPFLTAFDLSVVRMPEVKEVLNSYGIDTTAFDSNSDRILEGRELREVVDGLVDLEPLTRARWNLSYFDRNILAPGSFLFNLTAVTDIATFASRRVSGDPLGPDTSIIAPQLRSDRQIDWPNLSLDAWFLYLASQPGFKMAPGGLYDTQVDMQHTKSPWLDTSPLTASLTDEEMQILWDNPAIRERVTGLGVRSLEDFRTWPRSRLMDAEGANQIGAFDLGEFKGHHWSLFLQAFRPPREMSSEFAIWQFPRKAMMRALLQTFALYNLVQQS
;
A
#
# COMPACT_ATOMS: atom_id res chain seq x y z
N MET A 1 43.72 45.43 -27.11
CA MET A 1 42.64 44.78 -26.35
C MET A 1 42.17 43.58 -27.15
N VAL A 2 42.47 42.40 -26.59
CA VAL A 2 41.96 41.04 -26.79
C VAL A 2 41.63 40.54 -28.21
N CYS A 3 42.39 39.50 -28.58
CA CYS A 3 42.43 38.78 -29.84
C CYS A 3 41.19 37.90 -30.10
N THR A 4 40.83 37.80 -31.38
CA THR A 4 40.12 36.67 -31.98
C THR A 4 40.99 36.05 -33.09
N ASP A 5 41.01 34.72 -33.10
CA ASP A 5 41.26 33.76 -34.18
C ASP A 5 42.51 33.85 -35.09
N ARG A 6 43.34 32.79 -35.03
CA ARG A 6 43.42 31.73 -36.07
C ARG A 6 44.56 30.72 -35.81
N TRP A 7 44.45 29.59 -36.53
CA TRP A 7 45.44 28.55 -36.91
C TRP A 7 45.37 27.24 -36.11
N ILE A 8 44.75 26.18 -36.66
CA ILE A 8 45.27 25.17 -37.63
C ILE A 8 46.20 24.14 -36.97
N ALA A 9 45.70 22.90 -36.86
CA ALA A 9 46.36 21.63 -37.22
C ALA A 9 45.64 20.43 -36.54
N ARG A 10 45.07 19.52 -37.33
CA ARG A 10 44.86 18.10 -36.96
C ARG A 10 46.16 17.37 -37.35
N PRO A 11 46.67 16.32 -36.65
CA PRO A 11 46.04 14.98 -36.64
C PRO A 11 46.33 14.05 -35.42
N TRP A 12 45.46 13.05 -35.21
CA TRP A 12 45.80 11.67 -34.79
C TRP A 12 46.69 11.41 -33.55
N PHE A 13 46.11 11.30 -32.35
CA PHE A 13 46.70 10.48 -31.25
C PHE A 13 45.73 10.09 -30.11
N ARG A 14 44.43 9.87 -30.36
CA ARG A 14 43.45 9.49 -29.31
C ARG A 14 42.46 8.38 -29.66
N ILE A 15 42.82 7.48 -30.58
CA ILE A 15 42.01 6.30 -30.93
C ILE A 15 42.56 4.99 -30.31
N LEU A 16 43.69 5.04 -29.60
CA LEU A 16 44.29 3.84 -28.96
C LEU A 16 44.20 3.79 -27.42
N ALA A 17 43.60 4.80 -26.78
CA ALA A 17 43.38 4.80 -25.32
C ALA A 17 41.93 4.51 -24.89
N PHE A 18 41.04 4.20 -25.84
CA PHE A 18 39.61 3.95 -25.57
C PHE A 18 39.21 2.47 -25.69
N LEU A 19 40.13 1.58 -26.10
CA LEU A 19 39.84 0.15 -26.33
C LEU A 19 40.46 -0.80 -25.30
N TRP A 20 41.11 -0.30 -24.25
CA TRP A 20 41.76 -1.10 -23.21
C TRP A 20 41.34 -0.69 -21.78
N GLY A 21 40.09 -0.21 -21.62
CA GLY A 21 39.53 0.21 -20.32
C GLY A 21 38.24 -0.50 -19.89
N THR A 22 37.72 -1.45 -20.67
CA THR A 22 36.37 -2.02 -20.46
C THR A 22 36.31 -3.52 -20.18
N THR A 23 37.43 -4.16 -19.83
CA THR A 23 37.45 -5.62 -19.56
C THR A 23 37.92 -6.02 -18.16
N TRP A 24 38.17 -5.09 -17.24
CA TRP A 24 38.63 -5.42 -15.88
C TRP A 24 37.87 -4.64 -14.79
N ALA A 25 36.56 -4.92 -14.66
CA ALA A 25 35.78 -4.63 -13.44
C ALA A 25 34.52 -5.51 -13.31
N TRP A 26 34.47 -6.67 -13.97
CA TRP A 26 33.35 -7.62 -13.94
C TRP A 26 33.73 -8.97 -13.31
N GLY A 27 34.79 -8.99 -12.51
CA GLY A 27 35.15 -10.12 -11.65
C GLY A 27 35.12 -9.66 -10.20
N CYS A 28 34.43 -10.42 -9.34
CA CYS A 28 34.40 -10.30 -7.87
C CYS A 28 33.31 -9.44 -7.20
N ILE A 29 32.08 -9.37 -7.74
CA ILE A 29 30.89 -8.99 -6.92
C ILE A 29 29.90 -10.17 -6.74
N THR A 30 30.04 -11.26 -7.49
CA THR A 30 29.03 -12.34 -7.54
C THR A 30 29.08 -13.35 -6.38
N CYS A 31 30.14 -13.41 -5.57
CA CYS A 31 30.21 -14.37 -4.46
C CYS A 31 29.59 -13.86 -3.15
N GLY A 32 29.54 -12.54 -2.92
CA GLY A 32 28.97 -11.97 -1.68
C GLY A 32 27.45 -11.86 -1.70
N THR A 33 26.85 -11.61 -2.87
CA THR A 33 25.40 -11.39 -2.99
C THR A 33 24.58 -12.67 -2.90
N ALA A 34 25.12 -13.81 -3.38
CA ALA A 34 24.43 -15.09 -3.35
C ALA A 34 24.31 -15.67 -1.92
N ALA A 35 25.36 -15.56 -1.10
CA ALA A 35 25.36 -16.04 0.29
C ALA A 35 24.49 -15.17 1.21
N ALA A 36 24.46 -13.85 0.99
CA ALA A 36 23.52 -12.96 1.69
C ALA A 36 22.06 -13.24 1.29
N ALA A 37 21.80 -13.50 0.00
CA ALA A 37 20.47 -13.82 -0.52
C ALA A 37 19.92 -15.17 -0.01
N SER A 38 20.77 -16.13 0.35
CA SER A 38 20.33 -17.40 0.95
C SER A 38 19.92 -17.23 2.41
N ARG A 39 20.68 -16.46 3.20
CA ARG A 39 20.44 -16.25 4.64
C ARG A 39 19.13 -15.53 4.94
N VAL A 40 18.81 -14.47 4.19
CA VAL A 40 17.53 -13.75 4.36
C VAL A 40 16.31 -14.65 4.15
N ARG A 41 16.43 -15.78 3.43
CA ARG A 41 15.32 -16.71 3.21
C ARG A 41 15.12 -17.72 4.33
N GLU A 42 16.09 -17.86 5.23
CA GLU A 42 15.99 -18.78 6.37
C GLU A 42 15.10 -18.22 7.49
N VAL A 43 14.84 -16.90 7.47
CA VAL A 43 13.96 -16.23 8.44
C VAL A 43 12.50 -16.39 8.03
N ASP A 44 11.67 -16.83 8.97
CA ASP A 44 10.21 -16.75 8.84
C ASP A 44 9.76 -15.30 9.10
N TRP A 45 9.85 -14.47 8.07
CA TRP A 45 9.48 -13.05 8.15
C TRP A 45 8.02 -12.83 8.53
N LYS A 46 7.14 -13.75 8.12
CA LYS A 46 5.71 -13.71 8.46
C LYS A 46 5.55 -13.86 9.96
N LEU A 47 6.13 -14.91 10.56
CA LEU A 47 6.06 -15.11 12.01
C LEU A 47 6.76 -13.99 12.78
N TYR A 48 7.97 -13.59 12.37
CA TYR A 48 8.75 -12.55 13.06
C TYR A 48 7.97 -11.23 13.13
N TYR A 49 7.47 -10.75 12.00
CA TYR A 49 6.72 -9.49 11.94
C TYR A 49 5.45 -9.55 12.80
N ASN A 50 4.74 -10.67 12.79
CA ASN A 50 3.53 -10.84 13.59
C ASN A 50 3.82 -10.90 15.11
N GLN A 51 4.92 -11.53 15.52
CA GLN A 51 5.39 -11.49 16.91
C GLN A 51 5.79 -10.08 17.34
N MET A 52 6.48 -9.33 16.46
CA MET A 52 6.79 -7.92 16.69
C MET A 52 5.52 -7.08 16.81
N PHE A 53 4.53 -7.31 15.97
CA PHE A 53 3.25 -6.61 16.04
C PHE A 53 2.53 -6.87 17.38
N ALA A 54 2.46 -8.12 17.83
CA ALA A 54 1.90 -8.46 19.14
C ALA A 54 2.67 -7.83 20.29
N LEU A 55 4.00 -7.80 20.21
CA LEU A 55 4.85 -7.12 21.19
C LEU A 55 4.52 -5.62 21.25
N GLU A 56 4.44 -4.94 20.11
CA GLU A 56 4.17 -3.50 20.05
C GLU A 56 2.75 -3.13 20.52
N ILE A 57 1.75 -4.00 20.31
CA ILE A 57 0.40 -3.82 20.89
C ILE A 57 0.46 -3.94 22.43
N ARG A 58 1.17 -4.96 22.95
CA ARG A 58 1.33 -5.15 24.40
C ARG A 58 1.92 -3.90 25.06
N LYS A 59 2.95 -3.31 24.45
CA LYS A 59 3.60 -2.10 24.97
C LYS A 59 2.67 -0.88 24.98
N GLU A 60 1.86 -0.70 23.94
CA GLU A 60 0.85 0.37 23.91
C GLU A 60 -0.21 0.19 24.99
N LEU A 61 -0.75 -1.02 25.14
CA LEU A 61 -1.79 -1.29 26.14
C LEU A 61 -1.28 -0.98 27.56
N ARG A 62 -0.05 -1.41 27.88
CA ARG A 62 0.61 -1.07 29.15
C ARG A 62 0.78 0.43 29.36
N GLY A 63 1.09 1.18 28.30
CA GLY A 63 1.30 2.62 28.38
C GLY A 63 0.04 3.47 28.46
N ARG A 64 -1.15 2.91 28.20
CA ARG A 64 -2.44 3.58 28.42
C ARG A 64 -2.80 3.70 29.90
N GLY A 65 -1.96 3.21 30.81
CA GLY A 65 -2.17 3.36 32.26
C GLY A 65 -3.31 2.50 32.79
N THR A 66 -3.67 1.41 32.09
CA THR A 66 -4.57 0.40 32.63
C THR A 66 -3.92 -0.16 33.90
N SER A 67 -4.54 0.04 35.07
CA SER A 67 -4.20 -0.68 36.32
C SER A 67 -4.54 -2.17 36.25
N GLU A 68 -4.76 -2.68 35.04
CA GLU A 68 -5.11 -4.04 34.71
C GLU A 68 -3.95 -4.98 35.04
N ALA A 69 -4.30 -6.12 35.62
CA ALA A 69 -3.34 -7.18 35.88
C ALA A 69 -2.74 -7.71 34.56
N PRO A 70 -1.49 -8.22 34.57
CA PRO A 70 -0.80 -8.69 33.36
C PRO A 70 -1.60 -9.70 32.52
N ASP A 71 -2.39 -10.56 33.15
CA ASP A 71 -3.25 -11.54 32.48
C ASP A 71 -4.42 -10.91 31.71
N VAL A 72 -4.91 -9.75 32.17
CA VAL A 72 -5.92 -8.96 31.46
C VAL A 72 -5.29 -8.33 30.22
N ILE A 73 -4.09 -7.77 30.35
CA ILE A 73 -3.34 -7.21 29.22
C ILE A 73 -3.09 -8.28 28.16
N ASP A 74 -2.61 -9.47 28.56
CA ASP A 74 -2.34 -10.55 27.59
C ASP A 74 -3.61 -11.04 26.90
N ARG A 75 -4.75 -11.14 27.62
CA ARG A 75 -6.06 -11.43 27.00
C ARG A 75 -6.49 -10.33 26.02
N THR A 76 -6.26 -9.06 26.35
CA THR A 76 -6.56 -7.92 25.48
C THR A 76 -5.65 -7.91 24.25
N VAL A 77 -4.36 -8.24 24.39
CA VAL A 77 -3.43 -8.44 23.27
C VAL A 77 -3.93 -9.56 22.36
N GLU A 78 -4.27 -10.72 22.92
CA GLU A 78 -4.80 -11.83 22.14
C GLU A 78 -6.08 -11.46 21.41
N ALA A 79 -7.02 -10.79 22.09
CA ALA A 79 -8.26 -10.32 21.48
C ALA A 79 -8.00 -9.33 20.34
N THR A 80 -7.09 -8.37 20.54
CA THR A 80 -6.71 -7.37 19.53
C THR A 80 -6.05 -8.03 18.32
N ILE A 81 -5.15 -8.98 18.55
CA ILE A 81 -4.48 -9.73 17.49
C ILE A 81 -5.51 -10.58 16.73
N ARG A 82 -6.40 -11.30 17.41
CA ARG A 82 -7.48 -12.06 16.74
C ARG A 82 -8.40 -11.16 15.93
N GLN A 83 -8.64 -9.93 16.39
CA GLN A 83 -9.47 -8.96 15.69
C GLN A 83 -8.80 -8.44 14.41
N HIS A 84 -7.49 -8.18 14.43
CA HIS A 84 -6.81 -7.42 13.37
C HIS A 84 -5.80 -8.21 12.53
N LEU A 85 -5.49 -9.44 12.92
CA LEU A 85 -4.51 -10.25 12.24
C LEU A 85 -5.12 -11.57 11.77
N GLY A 86 -4.84 -11.97 10.52
CA GLY A 86 -5.16 -13.28 9.97
C GLY A 86 -3.92 -14.17 9.91
N TYR A 87 -3.33 -14.50 11.05
CA TYR A 87 -2.10 -15.29 11.05
C TYR A 87 -2.37 -16.78 10.83
N THR A 88 -1.56 -17.38 9.96
CA THR A 88 -1.47 -18.83 9.74
C THR A 88 -0.05 -19.16 9.28
N PRO A 89 0.51 -20.33 9.66
CA PRO A 89 1.78 -20.80 9.11
C PRO A 89 1.67 -21.22 7.64
N LEU A 90 0.45 -21.33 7.11
CA LEU A 90 0.23 -21.61 5.70
C LEU A 90 0.71 -20.46 4.82
N LYS A 91 1.28 -20.81 3.67
CA LYS A 91 1.54 -19.86 2.60
C LYS A 91 0.22 -19.33 2.05
N PHE A 92 0.24 -18.12 1.54
CA PHE A 92 -0.94 -17.48 0.96
C PHE A 92 -1.69 -18.36 -0.05
N ASN A 93 -0.97 -19.01 -0.98
CA ASN A 93 -1.59 -19.85 -2.01
C ASN A 93 -2.27 -21.11 -1.43
N GLU A 94 -1.77 -21.65 -0.31
CA GLU A 94 -2.41 -22.77 0.40
C GLU A 94 -3.72 -22.33 1.05
N VAL A 95 -3.73 -21.13 1.63
CA VAL A 95 -4.94 -20.52 2.20
C VAL A 95 -5.99 -20.30 1.12
N ILE A 96 -5.61 -19.65 0.01
CA ILE A 96 -6.52 -19.40 -1.11
C ILE A 96 -7.08 -20.70 -1.66
N THR A 97 -6.22 -21.67 -1.99
CA THR A 97 -6.65 -22.97 -2.53
C THR A 97 -7.67 -23.65 -1.63
N LYS A 98 -7.44 -23.66 -0.31
CA LYS A 98 -8.35 -24.27 0.66
C LYS A 98 -9.68 -23.52 0.78
N VAL A 99 -9.69 -22.19 0.71
CA VAL A 99 -10.95 -21.44 0.76
C VAL A 99 -11.74 -21.57 -0.54
N LEU A 100 -11.05 -21.59 -1.68
CA LEU A 100 -11.67 -21.71 -3.00
C LEU A 100 -12.21 -23.11 -3.30
N SER A 101 -11.81 -24.14 -2.55
CA SER A 101 -12.42 -25.47 -2.65
C SER A 101 -13.83 -25.56 -2.04
N ALA A 102 -14.33 -24.49 -1.42
CA ALA A 102 -15.66 -24.44 -0.86
C ALA A 102 -16.75 -24.45 -1.96
N ASN A 103 -17.85 -25.15 -1.70
CA ASN A 103 -18.99 -25.22 -2.62
C ASN A 103 -19.94 -24.02 -2.46
N THR A 104 -19.86 -23.31 -1.33
CA THR A 104 -20.73 -22.17 -1.02
C THR A 104 -19.96 -21.03 -0.35
N SER A 105 -20.46 -19.80 -0.45
CA SER A 105 -19.86 -18.65 0.24
C SER A 105 -19.86 -18.79 1.76
N ALA A 106 -20.87 -19.46 2.33
CA ALA A 106 -20.94 -19.74 3.77
C ALA A 106 -19.84 -20.72 4.21
N GLU A 107 -19.61 -21.78 3.43
CA GLU A 107 -18.52 -22.72 3.67
C GLU A 107 -17.15 -22.05 3.53
N ALA A 108 -16.96 -21.23 2.50
CA ALA A 108 -15.72 -20.50 2.28
C ALA A 108 -15.39 -19.55 3.44
N TYR A 109 -16.40 -18.82 3.93
CA TYR A 109 -16.27 -17.98 5.12
C TYR A 109 -15.90 -18.80 6.36
N ARG A 110 -16.54 -19.95 6.58
CA ARG A 110 -16.20 -20.87 7.68
C ARG A 110 -14.75 -21.36 7.58
N LEU A 111 -14.33 -21.86 6.43
CA LEU A 111 -12.96 -22.36 6.20
C LEU A 111 -11.92 -21.26 6.42
N ARG A 112 -12.18 -20.06 5.90
CA ARG A 112 -11.34 -18.88 6.13
C ARG A 112 -11.21 -18.59 7.62
N ARG A 113 -12.32 -18.62 8.36
CA ARG A 113 -12.26 -18.45 9.81
C ARG A 113 -11.44 -19.55 10.48
N GLU A 114 -11.65 -20.82 10.14
CA GLU A 114 -10.88 -21.92 10.74
C GLU A 114 -9.38 -21.77 10.50
N ILE A 115 -8.96 -21.37 9.30
CA ILE A 115 -7.56 -21.13 8.97
C ILE A 115 -6.98 -19.98 9.79
N TYR A 116 -7.71 -18.85 9.87
CA TYR A 116 -7.23 -17.63 10.52
C TYR A 116 -7.59 -17.51 11.99
N PHE A 117 -8.28 -18.46 12.63
CA PHE A 117 -8.64 -18.42 14.05
C PHE A 117 -8.14 -19.65 14.84
N ASP A 118 -7.25 -20.44 14.23
CA ASP A 118 -6.60 -21.59 14.88
C ASP A 118 -5.80 -21.16 16.13
N GLN A 119 -6.20 -21.67 17.30
CA GLN A 119 -5.61 -21.27 18.57
C GLN A 119 -4.10 -21.55 18.66
N ALA A 120 -3.63 -22.65 18.09
CA ALA A 120 -2.21 -23.00 18.08
C ALA A 120 -1.38 -22.00 17.27
N SER A 121 -1.93 -21.50 16.16
CA SER A 121 -1.31 -20.46 15.34
C SER A 121 -1.20 -19.13 16.09
N TYR A 122 -2.23 -18.70 16.82
CA TYR A 122 -2.17 -17.46 17.62
C TYR A 122 -1.18 -17.55 18.78
N ALA A 123 -1.07 -18.71 19.43
CA ALA A 123 -0.13 -18.91 20.53
C ALA A 123 1.34 -18.65 20.09
N LYS A 124 1.68 -18.93 18.83
CA LYS A 124 3.01 -18.62 18.26
C LYS A 124 3.28 -17.13 18.12
N VAL A 125 2.24 -16.32 18.01
CA VAL A 125 2.30 -14.87 17.78
C VAL A 125 2.24 -14.09 19.09
N THR A 126 1.31 -14.44 19.98
CA THR A 126 1.03 -13.66 21.20
C THR A 126 2.18 -13.71 22.22
N THR A 127 2.98 -14.77 22.22
CA THR A 127 4.21 -14.87 23.03
C THR A 127 5.41 -14.59 22.13
N PRO A 128 6.07 -13.42 22.23
CA PRO A 128 7.21 -13.08 21.38
C PRO A 128 8.38 -14.03 21.66
N ASN A 129 8.54 -15.02 20.80
CA ASN A 129 9.68 -15.94 20.81
C ASN A 129 10.29 -15.98 19.41
N PHE A 130 11.30 -15.14 19.20
CA PHE A 130 11.96 -14.99 17.91
C PHE A 130 12.79 -16.22 17.52
N ASP A 131 13.04 -17.17 18.43
CA ASP A 131 13.81 -18.38 18.14
C ASP A 131 13.13 -19.27 17.11
N ALA A 132 11.79 -19.23 17.07
CA ALA A 132 11.00 -19.97 16.09
C ALA A 132 11.05 -19.33 14.69
N ALA A 133 11.28 -18.02 14.62
CA ALA A 133 11.29 -17.28 13.37
C ALA A 133 12.70 -17.07 12.79
N ILE A 134 13.73 -17.07 13.65
CA ILE A 134 15.11 -16.75 13.28
C ILE A 134 16.02 -17.95 13.61
N PRO A 135 16.68 -18.56 12.60
CA PRO A 135 17.64 -19.64 12.81
C PRO A 135 18.75 -19.28 13.80
N SER A 136 19.28 -20.28 14.52
CA SER A 136 20.36 -20.10 15.50
C SER A 136 21.66 -19.54 14.88
N SER A 137 21.95 -19.90 13.63
CA SER A 137 23.07 -19.37 12.84
C SER A 137 23.00 -17.84 12.72
N LEU A 138 21.82 -17.30 12.46
CA LEU A 138 21.60 -15.85 12.35
C LEU A 138 21.47 -15.18 13.71
N ARG A 139 20.79 -15.81 14.67
CA ARG A 139 20.67 -15.26 16.04
C ARG A 139 22.01 -15.09 16.74
N SER A 140 23.00 -15.94 16.42
CA SER A 140 24.35 -15.86 16.99
C SER A 140 25.26 -14.86 16.27
N HIS A 141 24.86 -14.34 15.10
CA HIS A 141 25.64 -13.30 14.43
C HIS A 141 25.67 -12.02 15.30
N PRO A 142 26.84 -11.40 15.57
CA PRO A 142 26.95 -10.34 16.58
C PRO A 142 25.99 -9.16 16.41
N LEU A 143 25.72 -8.77 15.16
CA LEU A 143 24.82 -7.65 14.86
C LEU A 143 23.36 -7.99 15.14
N VAL A 144 22.93 -9.18 14.72
CA VAL A 144 21.57 -9.66 14.95
C VAL A 144 21.37 -9.95 16.43
N ALA A 145 22.34 -10.60 17.09
CA ALA A 145 22.33 -10.87 18.52
C ALA A 145 22.17 -9.59 19.34
N SER A 146 22.96 -8.56 19.04
CA SER A 146 22.88 -7.26 19.74
C SER A 146 21.53 -6.57 19.51
N TYR A 147 21.01 -6.61 18.28
CA TYR A 147 19.72 -6.03 17.95
C TYR A 147 18.56 -6.71 18.70
N LEU A 148 18.55 -8.06 18.71
CA LEU A 148 17.54 -8.85 19.40
C LEU A 148 17.64 -8.73 20.93
N ALA A 149 18.86 -8.65 21.48
CA ALA A 149 19.08 -8.43 22.92
C ALA A 149 18.40 -7.14 23.39
N ARG A 150 18.54 -6.04 22.62
CA ARG A 150 17.87 -4.77 22.94
C ARG A 150 16.36 -4.81 22.83
N ILE A 151 15.81 -5.55 21.86
CA ILE A 151 14.36 -5.79 21.80
C ILE A 151 13.91 -6.53 23.06
N GLN A 152 14.66 -7.55 23.47
CA GLN A 152 14.37 -8.36 24.65
C GLN A 152 14.47 -7.55 25.96
N GLU A 153 15.49 -6.71 26.11
CA GLU A 153 15.65 -5.78 27.25
C GLU A 153 14.46 -4.84 27.39
N ASN A 154 13.91 -4.37 26.27
CA ASN A 154 12.80 -3.42 26.24
C ASN A 154 11.44 -4.08 26.01
N ARG A 155 11.35 -5.41 26.06
CA ARG A 155 10.10 -6.12 25.72
C ARG A 155 8.94 -5.75 26.64
N ASP A 156 9.27 -5.46 27.90
CA ASP A 156 8.28 -5.21 28.94
C ASP A 156 7.95 -3.73 29.14
N ARG A 157 8.63 -2.85 28.40
CA ARG A 157 8.47 -1.39 28.48
C ARG A 157 7.06 -0.96 28.09
N SER A 158 6.48 -0.02 28.83
CA SER A 158 5.26 0.67 28.42
C SER A 158 5.57 1.81 27.45
N ILE A 159 4.67 2.05 26.48
CA ILE A 159 4.78 3.17 25.54
C ILE A 159 3.63 4.14 25.79
N ALA A 160 3.93 5.32 26.31
CA ALA A 160 2.89 6.33 26.55
C ALA A 160 2.25 6.77 25.21
N PRO A 161 0.95 7.11 25.16
CA PRO A 161 0.26 7.45 23.91
C PRO A 161 0.96 8.54 23.08
N GLN A 162 1.54 9.53 23.75
CA GLN A 162 2.21 10.68 23.11
C GLN A 162 3.71 10.49 22.85
N GLU A 163 4.26 9.36 23.31
CA GLU A 163 5.69 9.07 23.18
C GLU A 163 6.10 8.99 21.71
N ASN A 164 7.23 9.62 21.39
CA ASN A 164 7.81 9.62 20.06
C ASN A 164 8.68 8.36 19.88
N PHE A 165 8.33 7.51 18.92
CA PHE A 165 9.07 6.28 18.63
C PHE A 165 10.55 6.52 18.33
N PHE A 166 10.90 7.52 17.52
CA PHE A 166 12.28 7.74 17.08
C PHE A 166 13.21 8.28 18.18
N THR A 167 12.65 8.71 19.31
CA THR A 167 13.41 9.04 20.53
C THR A 167 13.46 7.89 21.54
N SER A 168 12.71 6.80 21.30
CA SER A 168 12.64 5.67 22.22
C SER A 168 13.84 4.73 22.05
N PRO A 169 14.12 3.84 23.03
CA PRO A 169 15.15 2.82 22.90
C PRO A 169 14.97 1.95 21.64
N GLU A 170 13.73 1.58 21.30
CA GLU A 170 13.42 0.80 20.10
C GLU A 170 13.65 1.57 18.81
N GLY A 171 13.25 2.85 18.76
CA GLY A 171 13.50 3.70 17.61
C GLY A 171 14.99 3.95 17.38
N ILE A 172 15.76 4.16 18.47
CA ILE A 172 17.23 4.28 18.39
C ILE A 172 17.86 2.96 17.92
N ASN A 173 17.41 1.82 18.45
CA ASN A 173 17.88 0.50 18.02
C ASN A 173 17.59 0.26 16.53
N PHE A 174 16.38 0.64 16.08
CA PHE A 174 15.99 0.62 14.67
C PHE A 174 16.90 1.52 13.81
N ILE A 175 17.07 2.79 14.16
CA ILE A 175 17.88 3.75 13.40
C ILE A 175 19.32 3.23 13.24
N GLN A 176 19.93 2.74 14.33
CA GLN A 176 21.28 2.18 14.30
C GLN A 176 21.37 0.93 13.39
N ALA A 177 20.35 0.08 13.42
CA ALA A 177 20.30 -1.12 12.59
C ALA A 177 20.15 -0.80 11.10
N VAL A 178 19.33 0.19 10.72
CA VAL A 178 19.07 0.51 9.30
C VAL A 178 20.13 1.38 8.66
N THR A 179 20.89 2.13 9.46
CA THR A 179 21.94 3.04 8.96
C THR A 179 23.32 2.43 8.93
N LYS A 180 23.46 1.20 9.41
CA LYS A 180 24.69 0.45 9.24
C LYS A 180 24.87 0.07 7.77
N ALA A 181 26.00 0.42 7.16
CA ALA A 181 26.37 -0.04 5.83
C ALA A 181 27.21 -1.34 5.88
N GLN A 182 27.27 -2.07 4.76
CA GLN A 182 28.23 -3.15 4.59
C GLN A 182 29.67 -2.59 4.55
N GLY A 183 30.52 -2.97 5.51
CA GLY A 183 31.95 -2.61 5.55
C GLY A 183 32.26 -1.19 6.07
N ASP A 184 33.48 -0.70 5.78
CA ASP A 184 34.01 0.60 6.25
C ASP A 184 33.42 1.84 5.52
N GLN A 185 32.34 1.69 4.73
CA GLN A 185 31.84 2.75 3.82
C GLN A 185 30.91 3.81 4.47
N GLY A 186 30.98 4.00 5.78
CA GLY A 186 30.19 5.02 6.50
C GLY A 186 28.72 4.63 6.71
N SER A 187 27.93 5.52 7.31
CA SER A 187 26.51 5.27 7.59
C SER A 187 25.63 5.44 6.35
N GLN A 188 24.74 4.49 6.08
CA GLN A 188 23.71 4.60 5.06
C GLN A 188 22.56 5.48 5.56
N GLU A 189 22.18 6.48 4.77
CA GLU A 189 20.97 7.28 5.02
C GLU A 189 19.78 6.58 4.36
N VAL A 190 18.67 6.45 5.09
CA VAL A 190 17.47 5.76 4.60
C VAL A 190 16.26 6.69 4.69
N THR A 191 15.39 6.65 3.70
CA THR A 191 14.15 7.43 3.68
C THR A 191 12.98 6.55 3.29
N LEU A 192 11.97 6.47 4.15
CA LEU A 192 10.71 5.80 3.85
C LEU A 192 9.76 6.81 3.18
N VAL A 193 9.29 6.49 1.97
CA VAL A 193 8.31 7.30 1.24
C VAL A 193 6.97 6.57 1.24
N LEU A 194 5.97 7.20 1.85
CA LEU A 194 4.61 6.68 1.96
C LEU A 194 3.79 7.11 0.73
N VAL A 195 3.56 6.19 -0.21
CA VAL A 195 2.85 6.46 -1.47
C VAL A 195 1.39 6.05 -1.36
N PRO A 196 0.44 7.00 -1.43
CA PRO A 196 -0.96 6.72 -1.19
C PRO A 196 -1.65 6.13 -2.44
N GLY A 197 -2.92 5.76 -2.29
CA GLY A 197 -3.69 5.00 -3.27
C GLY A 197 -4.57 5.81 -4.22
N TYR A 198 -5.57 5.13 -4.77
CA TYR A 198 -6.60 5.70 -5.64
C TYR A 198 -7.32 6.86 -4.93
N ALA A 199 -7.56 7.96 -5.64
CA ALA A 199 -8.17 9.20 -5.12
C ALA A 199 -7.40 9.88 -3.96
N ALA A 200 -6.16 9.51 -3.67
CA ALA A 200 -5.35 10.16 -2.64
C ALA A 200 -5.19 11.69 -2.76
N HIS A 201 -5.33 12.27 -3.96
CA HIS A 201 -5.23 13.72 -4.16
C HIS A 201 -6.31 14.52 -3.41
N VAL A 202 -7.43 13.87 -3.05
CA VAL A 202 -8.52 14.48 -2.27
C VAL A 202 -8.40 14.17 -0.76
N ILE A 203 -7.48 13.30 -0.37
CA ILE A 203 -7.32 12.86 1.02
C ILE A 203 -6.42 13.84 1.77
N LYS A 204 -6.92 14.39 2.88
CA LYS A 204 -6.24 15.45 3.65
C LYS A 204 -5.16 14.93 4.60
N PHE A 205 -5.16 13.63 4.89
CA PHE A 205 -4.22 12.98 5.79
C PHE A 205 -3.29 12.03 5.06
N ALA A 206 -2.06 11.95 5.56
CA ALA A 206 -1.15 10.89 5.18
C ALA A 206 -1.69 9.52 5.61
N ILE A 207 -1.29 8.47 4.90
CA ILE A 207 -1.37 7.11 5.43
C ILE A 207 -0.46 7.00 6.67
N PHE A 208 -0.94 6.36 7.73
CA PHE A 208 -0.23 6.24 9.02
C PHE A 208 0.20 7.60 9.62
N PRO A 209 -0.73 8.52 9.88
CA PRO A 209 -0.40 9.86 10.36
C PRO A 209 0.35 9.84 11.70
N GLU A 210 0.14 8.83 12.55
CA GLU A 210 0.77 8.73 13.86
C GLU A 210 2.29 8.53 13.78
N ILE A 211 2.77 7.66 12.89
CA ILE A 211 4.22 7.42 12.75
C ILE A 211 4.89 8.54 11.95
N LEU A 212 4.18 9.14 10.99
CA LEU A 212 4.66 10.32 10.28
C LEU A 212 4.82 11.51 11.25
N SER A 213 3.86 11.71 12.15
CA SER A 213 3.95 12.74 13.20
C SER A 213 5.16 12.50 14.11
N ASP A 214 5.42 11.25 14.53
CA ASP A 214 6.63 10.92 15.29
C ASP A 214 7.90 11.30 14.51
N ALA A 215 7.99 10.98 13.22
CA ALA A 215 9.14 11.33 12.39
C ALA A 215 9.30 12.85 12.28
N ASN A 216 8.22 13.57 12.00
CA ASN A 216 8.26 15.02 11.90
C ASN A 216 8.68 15.68 13.22
N ARG A 217 8.10 15.27 14.36
CA ARG A 217 8.48 15.78 15.69
C ARG A 217 9.95 15.50 16.01
N TYR A 218 10.46 14.31 15.66
CA TYR A 218 11.88 13.98 15.84
C TYR A 218 12.81 14.96 15.10
N TRP A 219 12.35 15.43 13.94
CA TRP A 219 13.04 16.38 13.08
C TRP A 219 12.74 17.86 13.36
N GLY A 220 11.92 18.17 14.38
CA GLY A 220 11.52 19.54 14.70
C GLY A 220 10.49 20.14 13.74
N ARG A 221 9.79 19.31 12.97
CA ARG A 221 8.71 19.72 12.04
C ARG A 221 7.33 19.63 12.71
N PRO A 222 6.32 20.40 12.22
CA PRO A 222 4.92 20.16 12.54
C PRO A 222 4.48 18.73 12.22
N GLU A 223 3.46 18.21 12.91
CA GLU A 223 3.02 16.80 12.79
C GLU A 223 2.72 16.34 11.36
N GLY A 224 2.24 17.25 10.52
CA GLY A 224 2.04 17.05 9.09
C GLY A 224 2.37 18.32 8.30
N ARG A 225 2.42 18.16 6.97
CA ARG A 225 2.65 19.29 6.06
C ARG A 225 1.49 20.30 6.14
N PRO A 226 1.74 21.60 6.34
CA PRO A 226 0.69 22.61 6.37
C PRO A 226 -0.09 22.65 5.05
N ILE A 227 -1.41 22.80 5.15
CA ILE A 227 -2.29 23.07 4.01
C ILE A 227 -2.30 24.59 3.80
N LEU A 228 -1.84 25.04 2.62
CA LEU A 228 -1.82 26.45 2.24
C LEU A 228 -3.14 26.90 1.60
N ALA A 229 -3.81 26.00 0.87
CA ALA A 229 -5.12 26.23 0.30
C ALA A 229 -5.91 24.92 0.19
N ASP A 230 -7.20 25.00 0.47
CA ASP A 230 -8.16 23.91 0.34
C ASP A 230 -9.26 24.36 -0.62
N ARG A 231 -9.27 23.77 -1.83
CA ARG A 231 -10.26 24.07 -2.88
C ARG A 231 -11.18 22.87 -3.08
N GLY A 232 -11.59 22.24 -1.96
CA GLY A 232 -12.45 21.06 -1.97
C GLY A 232 -11.63 19.80 -2.25
N LEU A 233 -11.69 19.30 -3.48
CA LEU A 233 -10.90 18.14 -3.92
C LEU A 233 -9.44 18.48 -4.21
N ASP A 234 -9.11 19.77 -4.28
CA ASP A 234 -7.78 20.24 -4.62
C ASP A 234 -7.07 20.87 -3.42
N VAL A 235 -6.24 20.07 -2.74
CA VAL A 235 -5.49 20.50 -1.55
C VAL A 235 -4.06 20.85 -1.93
N ILE A 236 -3.65 22.08 -1.61
CA ILE A 236 -2.30 22.60 -1.84
C ILE A 236 -1.56 22.61 -0.49
N TYR A 237 -0.48 21.84 -0.42
CA TYR A 237 0.39 21.75 0.75
C TYR A 237 1.60 22.68 0.61
N GLU A 238 2.21 23.04 1.75
CA GLU A 238 3.52 23.70 1.76
C GLU A 238 4.55 22.87 1.02
N ALA A 239 5.29 23.46 0.08
CA ALA A 239 6.20 22.76 -0.81
C ALA A 239 7.17 21.80 -0.07
N PRO A 240 7.46 20.60 -0.61
CA PRO A 240 8.34 19.62 0.02
C PRO A 240 9.73 20.18 0.34
N LEU A 241 10.27 21.02 -0.55
CA LEU A 241 11.56 21.68 -0.37
C LEU A 241 11.61 22.53 0.91
N ASN A 242 10.52 23.23 1.23
CA ASN A 242 10.45 24.11 2.40
C ASN A 242 10.20 23.28 3.67
N PHE A 243 9.17 22.43 3.65
CA PHE A 243 8.78 21.66 4.82
C PHE A 243 9.83 20.63 5.23
N TYR A 244 10.36 19.86 4.26
CA TYR A 244 11.44 18.93 4.54
C TYR A 244 12.81 19.61 4.52
N GLY A 245 12.91 20.89 4.17
CA GLY A 245 14.14 21.68 4.30
C GLY A 245 14.32 22.28 5.70
N SER A 246 13.23 22.53 6.42
CA SER A 246 13.21 23.30 7.68
C SER A 246 13.60 22.52 8.95
N GLY A 247 14.15 21.30 8.81
CA GLY A 247 14.51 20.46 9.96
C GLY A 247 15.85 20.83 10.62
N ALA A 248 16.03 20.39 11.88
CA ALA A 248 17.26 20.61 12.64
C ALA A 248 18.52 20.11 11.89
N GLU A 249 19.64 20.82 12.04
CA GLU A 249 20.97 20.39 11.59
C GLU A 249 21.46 19.20 12.44
N ARG A 250 20.91 18.02 12.17
CA ARG A 250 21.36 16.74 12.73
C ARG A 250 21.76 15.83 11.57
N PRO A 251 22.71 14.89 11.77
CA PRO A 251 22.94 13.80 10.81
C PRO A 251 21.61 13.16 10.43
N HIS A 252 21.39 12.81 9.17
CA HIS A 252 20.11 12.35 8.59
C HIS A 252 20.05 10.83 8.38
N PRO A 253 19.99 10.02 9.46
CA PRO A 253 20.08 8.58 9.34
C PRO A 253 18.79 7.96 8.80
N PHE A 254 17.64 8.48 9.24
CA PHE A 254 16.33 7.97 8.85
C PHE A 254 15.26 9.06 8.86
N ASP A 255 14.32 8.99 7.91
CA ASP A 255 13.17 9.89 7.84
C ASP A 255 11.97 9.24 7.14
N ILE A 256 10.80 9.83 7.34
CA ILE A 256 9.55 9.44 6.69
C ILE A 256 8.99 10.64 5.93
N LEU A 257 8.76 10.46 4.64
CA LEU A 257 8.18 11.47 3.77
C LEU A 257 6.88 10.95 3.16
N THR A 258 5.99 11.87 2.79
CA THR A 258 4.76 11.55 2.09
C THR A 258 4.48 12.65 1.05
N PRO A 259 4.30 12.30 -0.22
CA PRO A 259 3.54 13.17 -1.12
C PRO A 259 2.11 13.32 -0.59
N SER A 260 1.46 14.46 -0.86
CA SER A 260 0.09 14.73 -0.40
C SER A 260 -0.65 15.67 -1.34
N GLY A 261 -1.96 15.53 -1.42
CA GLY A 261 -2.80 16.37 -2.30
C GLY A 261 -2.46 16.20 -3.78
N TRP A 262 -2.52 17.30 -4.53
CA TRP A 262 -2.32 17.32 -5.99
C TRP A 262 -0.89 17.15 -6.49
N GLU A 263 0.07 16.96 -5.61
CA GLU A 263 1.47 16.79 -5.99
C GLU A 263 1.72 15.55 -6.86
N LEU A 264 0.85 14.56 -6.76
CA LEU A 264 0.87 13.35 -7.57
C LEU A 264 -0.10 13.40 -8.75
N GLY A 265 -0.67 14.56 -9.05
CA GLY A 265 -1.66 14.67 -10.12
C GLY A 265 -2.97 13.98 -9.74
N ASN A 266 -3.74 13.60 -10.77
CA ASN A 266 -5.00 12.93 -10.51
C ASN A 266 -4.71 11.46 -10.23
N THR A 267 -4.62 11.11 -8.95
CA THR A 267 -4.37 9.74 -8.52
C THR A 267 -5.52 8.77 -8.83
N VAL A 268 -6.64 9.25 -9.40
CA VAL A 268 -7.68 8.41 -10.02
C VAL A 268 -7.26 7.95 -11.42
N GLY A 269 -6.57 8.76 -12.22
CA GLY A 269 -6.16 8.52 -13.62
C GLY A 269 -5.16 7.39 -13.88
N PHE A 270 -4.29 7.49 -14.89
CA PHE A 270 -3.28 6.44 -15.12
C PHE A 270 -2.14 6.49 -14.09
N ASN A 271 -1.63 5.31 -13.70
CA ASN A 271 -0.43 5.14 -12.90
C ASN A 271 0.77 5.83 -13.55
N ALA A 272 0.89 5.81 -14.88
CA ALA A 272 2.04 6.39 -15.60
C ALA A 272 2.21 7.90 -15.33
N GLU A 273 1.12 8.66 -15.33
CA GLU A 273 1.15 10.10 -15.02
C GLU A 273 1.51 10.33 -13.55
N THR A 274 0.86 9.58 -12.65
CA THR A 274 1.12 9.67 -11.20
C THR A 274 2.57 9.30 -10.88
N ALA A 275 3.13 8.31 -11.59
CA ALA A 275 4.50 7.84 -11.47
C ALA A 275 5.52 8.88 -11.93
N ASP A 276 5.27 9.57 -13.04
CA ASP A 276 6.13 10.67 -13.51
C ASP A 276 6.12 11.83 -12.52
N LEU A 277 4.96 12.14 -11.93
CA LEU A 277 4.84 13.17 -10.90
C LEU A 277 5.51 12.75 -9.58
N LEU A 278 5.41 11.48 -9.19
CA LEU A 278 6.13 10.95 -8.03
C LEU A 278 7.65 11.03 -8.22
N ALA A 279 8.17 10.67 -9.40
CA ALA A 279 9.59 10.81 -9.70
C ALA A 279 10.04 12.27 -9.64
N LYS A 280 9.27 13.18 -10.26
CA LYS A 280 9.52 14.63 -10.17
C LYS A 280 9.50 15.13 -8.72
N TRP A 281 8.58 14.63 -7.90
CA TRP A 281 8.48 14.96 -6.49
C TRP A 281 9.73 14.51 -5.72
N ILE A 282 10.22 13.29 -5.97
CA ILE A 282 11.45 12.76 -5.36
C ILE A 282 12.66 13.60 -5.78
N HIS A 283 12.77 13.98 -7.06
CA HIS A 283 13.84 14.84 -7.57
C HIS A 283 13.77 16.27 -7.00
N GLY A 284 12.58 16.72 -6.59
CA GLY A 284 12.34 18.02 -5.95
C GLY A 284 12.59 18.06 -4.45
N LEU A 285 12.99 16.94 -3.82
CA LEU A 285 13.34 16.91 -2.40
C LEU A 285 14.60 17.74 -2.10
N PRO A 286 14.75 18.24 -0.86
CA PRO A 286 15.95 18.95 -0.44
C PRO A 286 17.25 18.16 -0.69
N SER A 287 18.36 18.86 -0.94
CA SER A 287 19.67 18.25 -1.27
C SER A 287 20.18 17.26 -0.22
N ARG A 288 19.76 17.39 1.04
CA ARG A 288 20.09 16.43 2.12
C ARG A 288 19.61 15.01 1.80
N TYR A 289 18.55 14.85 1.01
CA TYR A 289 18.05 13.53 0.60
C TYR A 289 18.76 13.00 -0.64
N ALA A 290 19.75 13.69 -1.22
CA ALA A 290 20.37 13.28 -2.48
C ALA A 290 21.11 11.92 -2.36
N ARG A 291 21.60 11.58 -1.17
CA ARG A 291 22.35 10.34 -0.89
C ARG A 291 21.49 9.24 -0.27
N SER A 292 20.28 9.55 0.18
CA SER A 292 19.42 8.59 0.86
C SER A 292 19.00 7.45 -0.08
N LYS A 293 19.00 6.23 0.48
CA LYS A 293 18.32 5.07 -0.08
C LYS A 293 16.83 5.15 0.27
N PHE A 294 15.98 4.97 -0.73
CA PHE A 294 14.54 4.99 -0.57
C PHE A 294 13.97 3.61 -0.30
N ILE A 295 13.01 3.57 0.62
CA ILE A 295 12.07 2.48 0.75
C ILE A 295 10.71 3.06 0.41
N PHE A 296 9.97 2.43 -0.49
CA PHE A 296 8.64 2.89 -0.84
C PHE A 296 7.60 2.01 -0.17
N LEU A 297 6.65 2.61 0.55
CA LEU A 297 5.44 1.90 1.01
C LEU A 297 4.28 2.33 0.12
N GLY A 298 3.83 1.42 -0.74
CA GLY A 298 2.70 1.60 -1.64
C GLY A 298 1.42 1.03 -1.06
N TYR A 299 0.47 1.91 -0.76
CA TYR A 299 -0.87 1.52 -0.37
C TYR A 299 -1.82 1.47 -1.57
N SER A 300 -2.62 0.41 -1.73
CA SER A 300 -3.64 0.33 -2.79
C SER A 300 -3.00 0.52 -4.18
N LYS A 301 -3.46 1.49 -4.97
CA LYS A 301 -2.86 1.91 -6.25
C LYS A 301 -1.44 2.49 -6.13
N GLY A 302 -1.04 2.93 -4.94
CA GLY A 302 0.32 3.39 -4.67
C GLY A 302 1.36 2.29 -4.92
N GLY A 303 1.00 1.02 -4.69
CA GLY A 303 1.82 -0.14 -5.04
C GLY A 303 2.20 -0.17 -6.53
N PRO A 304 1.23 -0.34 -7.46
CA PRO A 304 1.53 -0.32 -8.90
C PRO A 304 2.11 1.03 -9.37
N THR A 305 1.76 2.18 -8.77
CA THR A 305 2.39 3.47 -9.09
C THR A 305 3.89 3.48 -8.82
N ILE A 306 4.36 2.89 -7.71
CA ILE A 306 5.80 2.76 -7.41
C ILE A 306 6.50 1.94 -8.49
N PHE A 307 5.93 0.80 -8.86
CA PHE A 307 6.55 -0.07 -9.87
C PHE A 307 6.53 0.57 -11.26
N GLU A 308 5.47 1.29 -11.62
CA GLU A 308 5.43 2.13 -12.81
C GLU A 308 6.53 3.20 -12.79
N MET A 309 6.71 3.89 -11.67
CA MET A 309 7.77 4.88 -11.50
C MET A 309 9.16 4.26 -11.69
N LEU A 310 9.43 3.12 -11.06
CA LEU A 310 10.72 2.43 -11.19
C LEU A 310 10.94 1.94 -12.63
N GLN A 311 9.90 1.53 -13.35
CA GLN A 311 10.01 1.13 -14.76
C GLN A 311 10.41 2.32 -15.64
N ARG A 312 9.76 3.47 -15.44
CA ARG A 312 9.90 4.67 -16.28
C ARG A 312 11.10 5.54 -15.93
N HIS A 313 11.50 5.53 -14.66
CA HIS A 313 12.59 6.32 -14.08
C HIS A 313 13.66 5.39 -13.50
N PRO A 314 14.40 4.65 -14.35
CA PRO A 314 15.33 3.62 -13.92
C PRO A 314 16.50 4.16 -13.07
N GLU A 315 16.80 5.45 -13.13
CA GLU A 315 17.78 6.10 -12.25
C GLU A 315 17.40 6.03 -10.77
N LEU A 316 16.10 5.93 -10.45
CA LEU A 316 15.61 5.77 -9.09
C LEU A 316 15.80 4.33 -8.56
N LYS A 317 15.97 3.33 -9.43
CA LYS A 317 16.20 1.93 -9.01
C LYS A 317 17.45 1.79 -8.16
N ALA A 318 18.56 2.40 -8.58
CA ALA A 318 19.83 2.36 -7.83
C ALA A 318 19.72 3.02 -6.45
N ARG A 319 18.74 3.89 -6.27
CA ARG A 319 18.44 4.56 -5.01
C ARG A 319 17.38 3.82 -4.18
N THR A 320 16.79 2.73 -4.68
CA THR A 320 15.71 2.01 -4.01
C THR A 320 16.24 0.78 -3.26
N ALA A 321 16.15 0.80 -1.93
CA ALA A 321 16.49 -0.34 -1.08
C ALA A 321 15.37 -1.39 -1.06
N GLY A 322 14.11 -0.99 -1.19
CA GLY A 322 13.02 -1.94 -1.26
C GLY A 322 11.65 -1.31 -1.41
N VAL A 323 10.65 -2.17 -1.60
CA VAL A 323 9.25 -1.80 -1.73
C VAL A 323 8.43 -2.58 -0.71
N ILE A 324 7.49 -1.92 -0.07
CA ILE A 324 6.50 -2.50 0.83
C ILE A 324 5.15 -2.25 0.19
N THR A 325 4.35 -3.28 0.00
CA THR A 325 2.98 -3.13 -0.50
C THR A 325 1.99 -3.45 0.60
N TYR A 326 1.01 -2.58 0.80
CA TYR A 326 -0.14 -2.86 1.65
C TYR A 326 -1.40 -2.78 0.82
N ALA A 327 -2.15 -3.90 0.76
CA ALA A 327 -3.35 -4.01 -0.07
C ALA A 327 -3.10 -3.55 -1.52
N GLY A 328 -1.90 -3.81 -2.04
CA GLY A 328 -1.46 -3.31 -3.34
C GLY A 328 -2.26 -3.95 -4.48
N VAL A 329 -2.79 -3.14 -5.40
CA VAL A 329 -3.56 -3.62 -6.57
C VAL A 329 -2.62 -4.08 -7.69
N LEU A 330 -1.65 -4.94 -7.37
CA LEU A 330 -0.56 -5.31 -8.27
C LEU A 330 -1.02 -6.16 -9.46
N GLN A 331 -2.04 -6.99 -9.24
CA GLN A 331 -2.60 -7.89 -10.25
C GLN A 331 -3.93 -7.40 -10.83
N GLY A 332 -4.36 -6.20 -10.45
CA GLY A 332 -5.66 -5.64 -10.80
C GLY A 332 -6.77 -6.04 -9.82
N THR A 333 -7.97 -5.50 -10.05
CA THR A 333 -9.16 -5.79 -9.25
C THR A 333 -10.37 -5.97 -10.14
N HIS A 334 -11.23 -6.94 -9.81
CA HIS A 334 -12.47 -7.12 -10.53
C HIS A 334 -13.41 -5.91 -10.42
N VAL A 335 -13.37 -5.13 -9.34
CA VAL A 335 -14.15 -3.87 -9.25
C VAL A 335 -13.82 -2.93 -10.41
N ALA A 336 -12.55 -2.85 -10.81
CA ALA A 336 -12.13 -2.03 -11.93
C ALA A 336 -12.62 -2.58 -13.28
N ARG A 337 -12.52 -3.91 -13.48
CA ARG A 337 -13.09 -4.58 -14.66
C ARG A 337 -14.60 -4.31 -14.79
N PHE A 338 -15.35 -4.46 -13.70
CA PHE A 338 -16.80 -4.27 -13.72
C PHE A 338 -17.20 -2.81 -13.94
N GLY A 339 -16.54 -1.89 -13.23
CA GLY A 339 -16.73 -0.46 -13.47
C GLY A 339 -16.48 -0.11 -14.94
N ARG A 340 -15.41 -0.64 -15.53
CA ARG A 340 -15.13 -0.47 -16.96
C ARG A 340 -16.21 -1.08 -17.85
N GLN A 341 -16.64 -2.32 -17.60
CA GLN A 341 -17.66 -3.00 -18.39
C GLN A 341 -19.00 -2.24 -18.36
N GLN A 342 -19.40 -1.74 -17.19
CA GLN A 342 -20.62 -0.95 -17.04
C GLN A 342 -20.52 0.38 -17.77
N ILE A 343 -19.41 1.11 -17.59
CA ILE A 343 -19.17 2.35 -18.33
C ILE A 343 -19.19 2.09 -19.84
N SER A 344 -18.54 1.02 -20.30
CA SER A 344 -18.51 0.64 -21.72
C SER A 344 -19.90 0.27 -22.24
N GLY A 345 -20.70 -0.46 -21.45
CA GLY A 345 -22.07 -0.82 -21.79
C GLY A 345 -22.98 0.41 -21.91
N VAL A 346 -22.80 1.40 -21.03
CA VAL A 346 -23.53 2.67 -21.12
C VAL A 346 -23.06 3.49 -22.32
N LEU A 347 -21.76 3.59 -22.58
CA LEU A 347 -21.21 4.34 -23.72
C LEU A 347 -21.63 3.71 -25.06
N GLY A 348 -21.65 2.39 -25.16
CA GLY A 348 -21.83 1.69 -26.43
C GLY A 348 -20.69 2.05 -27.39
N ALA A 349 -21.03 2.47 -28.61
CA ALA A 349 -20.06 2.91 -29.61
C ALA A 349 -19.57 4.37 -29.44
N ARG A 350 -20.08 5.10 -28.44
CA ARG A 350 -19.76 6.52 -28.23
C ARG A 350 -18.44 6.66 -27.46
N SER A 351 -17.70 7.72 -27.74
CA SER A 351 -16.55 8.08 -26.91
C SER A 351 -17.00 8.78 -25.62
N ILE A 352 -16.13 8.78 -24.61
CA ILE A 352 -16.32 9.61 -23.40
C ILE A 352 -16.45 11.09 -23.79
N ALA A 353 -15.68 11.55 -24.78
CA ALA A 353 -15.77 12.91 -25.30
C ALA A 353 -17.15 13.23 -25.87
N ASP A 354 -17.73 12.32 -26.66
CA ASP A 354 -19.08 12.50 -27.22
C ASP A 354 -20.14 12.56 -26.12
N LEU A 355 -19.99 11.71 -25.09
CA LEU A 355 -20.86 11.76 -23.92
C LEU A 355 -20.73 13.10 -23.21
N ILE A 356 -19.51 13.56 -22.92
CA ILE A 356 -19.26 14.85 -22.26
C ILE A 356 -19.93 15.97 -23.04
N THR A 357 -19.70 16.05 -24.35
CA THR A 357 -20.31 17.06 -25.22
C THR A 357 -21.84 17.01 -25.14
N LYS A 358 -22.43 15.81 -25.12
CA LYS A 358 -23.88 15.63 -24.97
C LYS A 358 -24.41 16.01 -23.59
N ILE A 359 -23.64 15.79 -22.52
CA ILE A 359 -24.08 16.16 -21.17
C ILE A 359 -24.00 17.68 -20.97
N ARG A 360 -22.97 18.35 -21.52
CA ARG A 360 -22.84 19.82 -21.48
C ARG A 360 -24.03 20.58 -22.05
N THR A 361 -24.83 19.95 -22.92
CA THR A 361 -26.04 20.56 -23.48
C THR A 361 -27.30 20.34 -22.64
N LYS A 362 -27.18 19.73 -21.45
CA LYS A 362 -28.31 19.37 -20.58
C LYS A 362 -28.37 20.24 -19.32
N THR A 363 -29.55 20.28 -18.69
CA THR A 363 -29.75 20.82 -17.35
C THR A 363 -29.21 19.88 -16.26
N ALA A 364 -29.07 20.33 -15.01
CA ALA A 364 -28.69 19.51 -13.85
C ALA A 364 -29.41 18.14 -13.80
N ALA A 365 -30.74 18.15 -13.92
CA ALA A 365 -31.56 16.94 -13.92
C ALA A 365 -31.28 16.05 -15.13
N GLY A 366 -31.12 16.63 -16.32
CA GLY A 366 -30.75 15.89 -17.53
C GLY A 366 -29.34 15.32 -17.48
N THR A 367 -28.43 15.98 -16.76
CA THR A 367 -27.07 15.51 -16.45
C THR A 367 -27.12 14.31 -15.54
N LEU A 368 -27.86 14.38 -14.43
CA LEU A 368 -28.09 13.24 -13.53
C LEU A 368 -28.68 12.03 -14.27
N GLU A 369 -29.68 12.23 -15.13
CA GLU A 369 -30.22 11.15 -15.97
C GLU A 369 -29.19 10.58 -16.95
N ALA A 370 -28.29 11.43 -17.48
CA ALA A 370 -27.24 10.99 -18.40
C ALA A 370 -26.13 10.21 -17.71
N ILE A 371 -25.78 10.58 -16.46
CA ILE A 371 -24.76 9.89 -15.67
C ILE A 371 -25.33 8.71 -14.86
N ALA A 372 -26.64 8.70 -14.58
CA ALA A 372 -27.30 7.68 -13.78
C ALA A 372 -26.97 6.25 -14.22
N PRO A 373 -26.93 5.90 -15.53
CA PRO A 373 -26.54 4.57 -15.95
C PRO A 373 -25.11 4.18 -15.53
N PHE A 374 -24.17 5.13 -15.46
CA PHE A 374 -22.81 4.90 -14.93
C PHE A 374 -22.79 4.67 -13.42
N LEU A 375 -23.80 5.22 -12.73
CA LEU A 375 -23.96 5.09 -11.29
C LEU A 375 -24.83 3.90 -10.87
N THR A 376 -25.58 3.28 -11.80
CA THR A 376 -26.47 2.13 -11.51
C THR A 376 -25.75 0.93 -10.89
N ALA A 377 -24.44 0.84 -11.11
CA ALA A 377 -23.54 -0.13 -10.50
C ALA A 377 -23.43 0.00 -8.98
N PHE A 378 -23.47 1.23 -8.50
CA PHE A 378 -23.45 1.58 -7.09
C PHE A 378 -24.89 1.53 -6.62
N ASP A 379 -25.16 0.79 -5.54
CA ASP A 379 -26.49 0.80 -4.93
C ASP A 379 -26.74 2.17 -4.28
N LEU A 380 -27.15 3.14 -5.10
CA LEU A 380 -27.50 4.48 -4.66
C LEU A 380 -28.93 4.56 -4.12
N SER A 381 -29.64 3.44 -3.95
CA SER A 381 -30.95 3.45 -3.29
C SER A 381 -30.85 4.02 -1.88
N VAL A 382 -29.69 3.86 -1.23
CA VAL A 382 -29.35 4.45 0.07
C VAL A 382 -29.35 5.98 0.04
N VAL A 383 -29.05 6.62 -1.10
CA VAL A 383 -29.13 8.09 -1.27
C VAL A 383 -30.58 8.60 -1.13
N ARG A 384 -31.56 7.70 -1.23
CA ARG A 384 -32.97 8.03 -0.99
C ARG A 384 -33.35 8.00 0.50
N MET A 385 -32.50 7.43 1.36
CA MET A 385 -32.72 7.41 2.80
C MET A 385 -32.61 8.84 3.36
N PRO A 386 -33.58 9.30 4.17
CA PRO A 386 -33.55 10.65 4.76
C PRO A 386 -32.24 10.99 5.46
N GLU A 387 -31.66 10.02 6.17
CA GLU A 387 -30.43 10.17 6.94
C GLU A 387 -29.20 10.33 6.03
N VAL A 388 -29.18 9.64 4.87
CA VAL A 388 -28.11 9.81 3.87
C VAL A 388 -28.25 11.16 3.16
N LYS A 389 -29.47 11.61 2.87
CA LYS A 389 -29.68 12.96 2.34
C LYS A 389 -29.22 14.02 3.32
N GLU A 390 -29.49 13.84 4.61
CA GLU A 390 -29.02 14.72 5.67
C GLU A 390 -27.49 14.74 5.73
N VAL A 391 -26.82 13.59 5.63
CA VAL A 391 -25.36 13.51 5.46
C VAL A 391 -24.90 14.27 4.21
N LEU A 392 -25.42 13.99 3.01
CA LEU A 392 -24.97 14.66 1.78
C LEU A 392 -25.19 16.18 1.83
N ASN A 393 -26.35 16.62 2.32
CA ASN A 393 -26.63 18.03 2.55
C ASN A 393 -25.64 18.63 3.57
N SER A 394 -25.29 17.88 4.62
CA SER A 394 -24.26 18.24 5.59
C SER A 394 -22.83 18.08 5.06
N TYR A 395 -22.61 17.94 3.75
CA TYR A 395 -21.30 18.11 3.11
C TYR A 395 -21.32 19.25 2.10
N GLY A 396 -22.40 20.04 2.06
CA GLY A 396 -22.61 21.04 1.02
C GLY A 396 -22.82 20.42 -0.36
N ILE A 397 -23.06 19.10 -0.42
CA ILE A 397 -23.53 18.46 -1.65
C ILE A 397 -25.01 18.81 -1.75
N ASP A 398 -25.26 19.97 -2.33
CA ASP A 398 -26.60 20.38 -2.67
C ASP A 398 -27.12 19.42 -3.75
N THR A 399 -27.97 18.48 -3.33
CA THR A 399 -28.64 17.55 -4.24
C THR A 399 -29.52 18.26 -5.27
N THR A 400 -29.79 19.55 -5.09
CA THR A 400 -30.51 20.44 -6.02
C THR A 400 -29.58 21.33 -6.86
N ALA A 401 -28.35 21.61 -6.42
CA ALA A 401 -27.33 22.37 -7.15
C ALA A 401 -26.11 21.51 -7.47
N PHE A 402 -26.35 20.34 -8.07
CA PHE A 402 -25.31 19.51 -8.68
C PHE A 402 -24.54 20.25 -9.77
N ASP A 403 -25.04 21.38 -10.28
CA ASP A 403 -24.44 22.16 -11.37
C ASP A 403 -22.98 22.55 -11.09
N SER A 404 -22.63 22.96 -9.88
CA SER A 404 -21.27 23.41 -9.52
C SER A 404 -20.22 22.28 -9.48
N ASN A 405 -20.62 21.07 -9.07
CA ASN A 405 -19.77 19.87 -9.14
C ASN A 405 -19.86 19.20 -10.52
N SER A 406 -20.99 19.39 -11.21
CA SER A 406 -21.17 18.91 -12.55
C SER A 406 -20.19 19.60 -13.49
N ASP A 407 -19.95 20.91 -13.40
CA ASP A 407 -18.99 21.58 -14.30
C ASP A 407 -17.60 20.92 -14.34
N ARG A 408 -17.11 20.34 -13.24
CA ARG A 408 -15.86 19.55 -13.22
C ARG A 408 -16.00 18.15 -13.86
N ILE A 409 -17.09 17.45 -13.54
CA ILE A 409 -17.44 16.15 -14.15
C ILE A 409 -17.71 16.31 -15.67
N LEU A 410 -18.32 17.43 -16.04
CA LEU A 410 -18.75 17.87 -17.37
C LEU A 410 -17.62 18.55 -18.15
N GLU A 411 -16.62 19.13 -17.49
CA GLU A 411 -15.34 19.43 -18.10
C GLU A 411 -14.68 18.14 -18.62
N GLY A 412 -15.14 16.97 -18.14
CA GLY A 412 -14.89 15.67 -18.73
C GLY A 412 -13.56 15.05 -18.34
N ARG A 413 -12.74 15.85 -17.67
CA ARG A 413 -11.46 15.46 -17.11
C ARG A 413 -11.64 14.36 -16.06
N GLU A 414 -12.51 14.56 -15.08
CA GLU A 414 -12.70 13.59 -13.98
C GLU A 414 -13.33 12.27 -14.47
N LEU A 415 -14.35 12.33 -15.34
CA LEU A 415 -14.96 11.11 -15.88
C LEU A 415 -13.96 10.30 -16.71
N ARG A 416 -13.16 10.98 -17.54
CA ARG A 416 -12.09 10.33 -18.30
C ARG A 416 -11.04 9.73 -17.36
N GLU A 417 -10.58 10.48 -16.36
CA GLU A 417 -9.57 10.01 -15.40
C GLU A 417 -10.11 8.83 -14.56
N VAL A 418 -11.40 8.80 -14.21
CA VAL A 418 -12.04 7.64 -13.57
C VAL A 418 -11.98 6.42 -14.48
N VAL A 419 -12.33 6.58 -15.76
CA VAL A 419 -12.26 5.47 -16.71
C VAL A 419 -10.82 5.00 -16.88
N ASP A 420 -9.88 5.92 -17.05
CA ASP A 420 -8.46 5.63 -17.18
C ASP A 420 -7.94 4.85 -15.96
N GLY A 421 -8.35 5.25 -14.76
CA GLY A 421 -8.09 4.52 -13.52
C GLY A 421 -8.64 3.10 -13.48
N LEU A 422 -9.88 2.92 -13.92
CA LEU A 422 -10.52 1.60 -13.99
C LEU A 422 -9.84 0.71 -15.03
N VAL A 423 -9.47 1.27 -16.20
CA VAL A 423 -8.71 0.58 -17.23
C VAL A 423 -7.36 0.12 -16.69
N ASP A 424 -6.68 1.00 -15.96
CA ASP A 424 -5.33 0.74 -15.45
C ASP A 424 -5.31 -0.28 -14.31
N LEU A 425 -6.38 -0.34 -13.51
CA LEU A 425 -6.52 -1.27 -12.39
C LEU A 425 -7.25 -2.57 -12.75
N GLU A 426 -7.72 -2.76 -13.98
CA GLU A 426 -8.35 -4.02 -14.36
C GLU A 426 -7.31 -5.16 -14.49
N PRO A 427 -7.70 -6.43 -14.28
CA PRO A 427 -6.73 -7.52 -14.28
C PRO A 427 -6.02 -7.72 -15.62
N LEU A 428 -6.68 -7.54 -16.76
CA LEU A 428 -6.05 -7.66 -18.08
C LEU A 428 -4.90 -6.65 -18.26
N THR A 429 -5.15 -5.38 -17.97
CA THR A 429 -4.13 -4.32 -18.10
C THR A 429 -2.98 -4.55 -17.13
N ARG A 430 -3.26 -4.89 -15.87
CA ARG A 430 -2.22 -5.19 -14.89
C ARG A 430 -1.42 -6.44 -15.24
N ALA A 431 -2.06 -7.51 -15.73
CA ALA A 431 -1.38 -8.72 -16.18
C ALA A 431 -0.48 -8.42 -17.40
N ARG A 432 -0.97 -7.66 -18.38
CA ARG A 432 -0.16 -7.20 -19.52
C ARG A 432 1.07 -6.43 -19.06
N TRP A 433 0.89 -5.48 -18.15
CA TRP A 433 1.98 -4.67 -17.61
C TRP A 433 2.98 -5.54 -16.84
N ASN A 434 2.51 -6.43 -15.96
CA ASN A 434 3.36 -7.32 -15.18
C ASN A 434 4.20 -8.23 -16.09
N LEU A 435 3.56 -8.87 -17.09
CA LEU A 435 4.24 -9.70 -18.09
C LEU A 435 5.23 -8.92 -18.94
N SER A 436 5.05 -7.61 -19.11
CA SER A 436 5.96 -6.79 -19.91
C SER A 436 7.14 -6.27 -19.09
N TYR A 437 6.91 -5.90 -17.82
CA TYR A 437 7.84 -5.05 -17.06
C TYR A 437 8.16 -5.51 -15.65
N PHE A 438 7.34 -6.37 -15.03
CA PHE A 438 7.57 -6.85 -13.67
C PHE A 438 8.54 -8.05 -13.69
N ASP A 439 9.74 -7.79 -14.18
CA ASP A 439 10.85 -8.72 -14.25
C ASP A 439 11.90 -8.41 -13.18
N ARG A 440 13.00 -9.16 -13.19
CA ARG A 440 14.11 -8.96 -12.26
C ARG A 440 14.79 -7.58 -12.33
N ASN A 441 14.58 -6.83 -13.40
CA ASN A 441 15.24 -5.55 -13.61
C ASN A 441 14.41 -4.38 -13.06
N ILE A 442 13.20 -4.63 -12.55
CA ILE A 442 12.35 -3.57 -11.97
C ILE A 442 12.92 -3.03 -10.66
N LEU A 443 13.65 -3.85 -9.92
CA LEU A 443 14.38 -3.50 -8.70
C LEU A 443 15.85 -3.89 -8.83
N ALA A 444 16.72 -3.25 -8.04
CA ALA A 444 18.13 -3.60 -8.04
C ALA A 444 18.34 -4.96 -7.33
N PRO A 445 19.36 -5.76 -7.73
CA PRO A 445 19.74 -6.93 -6.97
C PRO A 445 20.08 -6.57 -5.52
N GLY A 446 19.57 -7.35 -4.56
CA GLY A 446 19.70 -7.07 -3.13
C GLY A 446 18.68 -6.08 -2.58
N SER A 447 17.76 -5.55 -3.40
CA SER A 447 16.54 -4.92 -2.89
C SER A 447 15.61 -5.95 -2.24
N PHE A 448 14.59 -5.49 -1.51
CA PHE A 448 13.52 -6.35 -0.97
C PHE A 448 12.13 -5.96 -1.47
N LEU A 449 11.20 -6.92 -1.43
CA LEU A 449 9.75 -6.68 -1.53
C LEU A 449 9.03 -7.30 -0.33
N PHE A 450 8.39 -6.50 0.50
CA PHE A 450 7.49 -6.98 1.55
C PHE A 450 6.04 -6.77 1.15
N ASN A 451 5.25 -7.84 1.15
CA ASN A 451 3.83 -7.78 0.82
C ASN A 451 2.97 -7.99 2.06
N LEU A 452 2.04 -7.07 2.30
CA LEU A 452 1.01 -7.12 3.33
C LEU A 452 -0.36 -7.15 2.63
N THR A 453 -1.13 -8.20 2.88
CA THR A 453 -2.47 -8.35 2.31
C THR A 453 -3.48 -7.85 3.32
N ALA A 454 -4.36 -6.93 2.90
CA ALA A 454 -5.56 -6.64 3.67
C ALA A 454 -6.63 -7.68 3.34
N VAL A 455 -7.38 -8.08 4.36
CA VAL A 455 -8.47 -9.04 4.25
C VAL A 455 -9.67 -8.47 4.97
N THR A 456 -10.70 -8.19 4.19
CA THR A 456 -11.95 -7.68 4.72
C THR A 456 -12.75 -8.80 5.36
N ASP A 457 -13.14 -8.63 6.63
CA ASP A 457 -14.20 -9.42 7.26
C ASP A 457 -15.47 -8.56 7.28
N ILE A 458 -16.49 -8.95 6.53
CA ILE A 458 -17.73 -8.17 6.37
C ILE A 458 -18.47 -8.00 7.71
N ALA A 459 -18.28 -8.92 8.66
CA ALA A 459 -18.83 -8.77 10.00
C ALA A 459 -18.29 -7.52 10.72
N THR A 460 -17.06 -7.08 10.37
CA THR A 460 -16.44 -5.86 10.90
C THR A 460 -17.13 -4.58 10.43
N PHE A 461 -17.95 -4.63 9.38
CA PHE A 461 -18.71 -3.49 8.86
C PHE A 461 -20.09 -3.41 9.47
N ALA A 462 -20.69 -4.59 9.71
CA ALA A 462 -22.05 -4.73 10.21
C ALA A 462 -22.15 -4.67 11.74
N SER A 463 -21.03 -4.77 12.46
CA SER A 463 -21.01 -4.73 13.92
C SER A 463 -19.82 -3.94 14.43
N ARG A 464 -20.01 -3.09 15.45
CA ARG A 464 -18.90 -2.76 16.33
C ARG A 464 -19.32 -2.31 17.74
N ARG A 465 -18.51 -2.78 18.69
CA ARG A 465 -18.48 -2.35 20.09
C ARG A 465 -17.80 -1.00 20.21
N VAL A 466 -18.46 -0.11 20.96
CA VAL A 466 -17.92 1.18 21.41
C VAL A 466 -16.70 0.93 22.32
N SER A 467 -15.67 1.78 22.22
CA SER A 467 -14.60 1.79 23.23
C SER A 467 -15.19 2.15 24.59
N GLY A 468 -15.19 1.19 25.53
CA GLY A 468 -15.50 1.44 26.93
C GLY A 468 -16.66 0.62 27.53
N ASP A 469 -17.42 -0.12 26.72
CA ASP A 469 -18.53 -0.95 27.22
C ASP A 469 -18.44 -2.40 26.69
N PRO A 470 -18.15 -3.41 27.53
CA PRO A 470 -18.13 -4.81 27.11
C PRO A 470 -19.53 -5.41 26.83
N LEU A 471 -20.63 -4.70 27.14
CA LEU A 471 -22.02 -5.20 27.07
C LEU A 471 -23.03 -4.29 26.35
N GLY A 472 -22.63 -3.13 25.82
CA GLY A 472 -23.52 -2.16 25.15
C GLY A 472 -23.87 -2.48 23.67
N PRO A 473 -24.99 -1.95 23.15
CA PRO A 473 -25.55 -2.33 21.85
C PRO A 473 -24.73 -1.85 20.63
N ASP A 474 -24.80 -2.64 19.56
CA ASP A 474 -24.15 -2.44 18.26
C ASP A 474 -24.41 -1.05 17.66
N THR A 475 -23.34 -0.31 17.34
CA THR A 475 -23.45 0.88 16.49
C THR A 475 -22.82 0.57 15.12
N SER A 476 -23.66 0.54 14.10
CA SER A 476 -23.23 0.33 12.72
C SER A 476 -22.54 1.58 12.20
N ILE A 477 -21.27 1.46 11.83
CA ILE A 477 -20.47 2.55 11.23
C ILE A 477 -20.82 2.84 9.77
N ILE A 478 -21.66 2.00 9.15
CA ILE A 478 -22.24 2.21 7.81
C ILE A 478 -23.50 3.08 7.92
N ALA A 479 -24.29 2.88 8.98
CA ALA A 479 -25.57 3.57 9.13
C ALA A 479 -25.37 4.85 9.95
N PRO A 480 -25.64 6.05 9.39
CA PRO A 480 -25.61 7.28 10.17
C PRO A 480 -26.56 7.15 11.36
N GLN A 481 -26.02 7.35 12.56
CA GLN A 481 -26.82 7.48 13.77
C GLN A 481 -27.08 8.94 14.05
N LEU A 482 -28.30 9.23 14.51
CA LEU A 482 -28.66 10.56 14.98
C LEU A 482 -28.59 10.56 16.50
N ARG A 483 -27.95 11.59 17.05
CA ARG A 483 -27.98 11.88 18.49
C ARG A 483 -29.37 12.40 18.88
N SER A 484 -29.61 12.56 20.18
CA SER A 484 -30.88 13.08 20.71
C SER A 484 -31.25 14.48 20.20
N ASP A 485 -30.26 15.26 19.76
CA ASP A 485 -30.41 16.58 19.13
C ASP A 485 -30.66 16.54 17.61
N ARG A 486 -30.83 15.33 17.05
CA ARG A 486 -30.96 15.04 15.61
C ARG A 486 -29.71 15.38 14.78
N GLN A 487 -28.57 15.67 15.39
CA GLN A 487 -27.30 15.79 14.65
C GLN A 487 -26.71 14.40 14.38
N ILE A 488 -25.95 14.28 13.30
CA ILE A 488 -25.18 13.07 12.99
C ILE A 488 -24.15 12.81 14.09
N ASP A 489 -24.09 11.57 14.56
CA ASP A 489 -23.06 11.09 15.47
C ASP A 489 -21.76 10.82 14.70
N TRP A 490 -21.03 11.90 14.40
CA TRP A 490 -19.77 11.84 13.64
C TRP A 490 -18.69 10.91 14.22
N PRO A 491 -18.53 10.78 15.54
CA PRO A 491 -17.65 9.77 16.13
C PRO A 491 -18.00 8.32 15.75
N ASN A 492 -19.28 8.03 15.49
CA ASN A 492 -19.77 6.68 15.19
C ASN A 492 -20.11 6.45 13.71
N LEU A 493 -20.08 7.49 12.86
CA LEU A 493 -20.27 7.38 11.41
C LEU A 493 -18.94 7.50 10.66
N SER A 494 -18.54 6.45 9.94
CA SER A 494 -17.42 6.52 9.01
C SER A 494 -17.91 6.62 7.57
N LEU A 495 -17.75 7.79 6.96
CA LEU A 495 -18.00 7.97 5.53
C LEU A 495 -17.17 7.01 4.67
N ASP A 496 -15.96 6.70 5.12
CA ASP A 496 -15.08 5.75 4.46
C ASP A 496 -15.69 4.35 4.45
N ALA A 497 -16.22 3.88 5.60
CA ALA A 497 -16.90 2.59 5.71
C ALA A 497 -18.08 2.52 4.76
N TRP A 498 -18.86 3.60 4.76
CA TRP A 498 -20.08 3.71 4.01
C TRP A 498 -19.79 3.67 2.51
N PHE A 499 -18.86 4.50 2.03
CA PHE A 499 -18.42 4.49 0.64
C PHE A 499 -17.83 3.15 0.23
N LEU A 500 -16.95 2.57 1.06
CA LEU A 500 -16.36 1.27 0.79
C LEU A 500 -17.44 0.19 0.69
N TYR A 501 -18.37 0.12 1.62
CA TYR A 501 -19.46 -0.85 1.59
C TYR A 501 -20.23 -0.78 0.26
N LEU A 502 -20.64 0.42 -0.16
CA LEU A 502 -21.36 0.62 -1.41
C LEU A 502 -20.55 0.20 -2.65
N ALA A 503 -19.26 0.58 -2.69
CA ALA A 503 -18.38 0.22 -3.80
C ALA A 503 -18.01 -1.28 -3.82
N SER A 504 -18.03 -1.95 -2.67
CA SER A 504 -17.62 -3.36 -2.53
C SER A 504 -18.72 -4.35 -2.87
N GLN A 505 -20.01 -3.95 -2.81
CA GLN A 505 -21.14 -4.87 -2.93
C GLN A 505 -21.11 -5.73 -4.21
N PRO A 506 -20.85 -5.19 -5.41
CA PRO A 506 -20.71 -6.01 -6.61
C PRO A 506 -19.52 -6.98 -6.52
N GLY A 507 -18.38 -6.51 -6.01
CA GLY A 507 -17.18 -7.34 -5.80
C GLY A 507 -17.45 -8.53 -4.89
N PHE A 508 -18.11 -8.32 -3.76
CA PHE A 508 -18.47 -9.40 -2.82
C PHE A 508 -19.35 -10.49 -3.44
N LYS A 509 -20.30 -10.12 -4.31
CA LYS A 509 -21.20 -11.08 -4.96
C LYS A 509 -20.47 -12.02 -5.92
N MET A 510 -19.32 -11.61 -6.44
CA MET A 510 -18.58 -12.31 -7.49
C MET A 510 -17.27 -12.91 -7.01
N ALA A 511 -16.76 -12.47 -5.86
CA ALA A 511 -15.55 -13.01 -5.27
C ALA A 511 -15.71 -14.51 -5.00
N PRO A 512 -14.88 -15.37 -5.61
CA PRO A 512 -14.89 -16.79 -5.34
C PRO A 512 -14.74 -17.06 -3.84
N GLY A 513 -15.68 -17.81 -3.26
CA GLY A 513 -15.70 -18.08 -1.82
C GLY A 513 -15.82 -16.84 -0.92
N GLY A 514 -16.30 -15.70 -1.43
CA GLY A 514 -16.40 -14.45 -0.66
C GLY A 514 -15.05 -13.86 -0.25
N LEU A 515 -13.96 -14.24 -0.92
CA LEU A 515 -12.59 -13.75 -0.66
C LEU A 515 -12.33 -12.38 -1.30
N TYR A 516 -13.01 -11.37 -0.78
CA TYR A 516 -12.86 -9.99 -1.23
C TYR A 516 -12.32 -9.12 -0.09
N ASP A 517 -11.24 -8.39 -0.34
CA ASP A 517 -10.96 -7.14 0.37
C ASP A 517 -11.82 -6.05 -0.29
N THR A 518 -12.45 -5.16 0.46
CA THR A 518 -13.42 -4.14 -0.02
C THR A 518 -13.14 -3.50 -1.39
N GLN A 519 -11.90 -3.45 -1.88
CA GLN A 519 -11.59 -2.94 -3.22
C GLN A 519 -10.77 -3.89 -4.10
N VAL A 520 -10.32 -5.05 -3.59
CA VAL A 520 -9.41 -5.98 -4.29
C VAL A 520 -9.73 -7.41 -3.90
N ASP A 521 -9.84 -8.33 -4.86
CA ASP A 521 -9.96 -9.75 -4.52
C ASP A 521 -8.74 -10.20 -3.72
N MET A 522 -8.93 -10.97 -2.65
CA MET A 522 -7.82 -11.37 -1.78
C MET A 522 -6.69 -12.01 -2.61
N GLN A 523 -7.06 -12.89 -3.56
CA GLN A 523 -6.18 -13.56 -4.53
C GLN A 523 -5.38 -12.63 -5.46
N HIS A 524 -5.73 -11.35 -5.57
CA HIS A 524 -5.04 -10.37 -6.43
C HIS A 524 -4.16 -9.38 -5.64
N THR A 525 -4.18 -9.45 -4.31
CA THR A 525 -3.42 -8.54 -3.44
C THR A 525 -1.94 -8.90 -3.31
N LYS A 526 -1.52 -10.10 -3.72
CA LYS A 526 -0.11 -10.52 -3.66
C LYS A 526 0.66 -10.05 -4.88
N SER A 527 1.94 -9.76 -4.68
CA SER A 527 2.88 -9.60 -5.77
C SER A 527 2.92 -10.83 -6.68
N PRO A 528 3.02 -10.65 -8.02
CA PRO A 528 3.23 -11.74 -8.96
C PRO A 528 4.38 -12.70 -8.61
N TRP A 529 5.44 -12.23 -7.92
CA TRP A 529 6.55 -13.10 -7.49
C TRP A 529 6.18 -14.07 -6.36
N LEU A 530 5.17 -13.74 -5.56
CA LEU A 530 4.73 -14.54 -4.40
C LEU A 530 3.51 -15.42 -4.71
N ASP A 531 2.85 -15.15 -5.83
CA ASP A 531 1.62 -15.82 -6.24
C ASP A 531 1.90 -16.98 -7.19
N THR A 532 1.51 -18.19 -6.77
CA THR A 532 1.65 -19.41 -7.58
C THR A 532 0.35 -19.80 -8.27
N SER A 533 -0.70 -19.00 -8.14
CA SER A 533 -1.97 -19.20 -8.84
C SER A 533 -1.77 -19.03 -10.35
N PRO A 534 -2.57 -19.73 -11.18
CA PRO A 534 -2.57 -19.53 -12.63
C PRO A 534 -3.17 -18.17 -13.02
N LEU A 535 -2.93 -17.70 -14.24
CA LEU A 535 -3.56 -16.48 -14.77
C LEU A 535 -5.09 -16.60 -14.83
N THR A 536 -5.63 -17.82 -15.03
CA THR A 536 -7.07 -18.12 -14.98
C THR A 536 -7.72 -17.74 -13.65
N ALA A 537 -6.95 -17.59 -12.56
CA ALA A 537 -7.52 -17.12 -11.30
C ALA A 537 -7.98 -15.65 -11.36
N SER A 538 -7.48 -14.84 -12.31
CA SER A 538 -7.86 -13.43 -12.46
C SER A 538 -8.39 -13.08 -13.85
N LEU A 539 -8.07 -13.86 -14.88
CA LEU A 539 -8.37 -13.55 -16.28
C LEU A 539 -9.41 -14.49 -16.89
N THR A 540 -10.23 -13.98 -17.80
CA THR A 540 -11.12 -14.80 -18.64
C THR A 540 -10.34 -15.44 -19.80
N ASP A 541 -10.96 -16.41 -20.48
CA ASP A 541 -10.38 -17.04 -21.67
C ASP A 541 -10.08 -16.04 -22.79
N GLU A 542 -10.98 -15.09 -23.01
CA GLU A 542 -10.80 -14.03 -24.01
C GLU A 542 -9.64 -13.10 -23.63
N GLU A 543 -9.52 -12.73 -22.35
CA GLU A 543 -8.43 -11.89 -21.86
C GLU A 543 -7.07 -12.59 -22.00
N MET A 544 -7.00 -13.89 -21.71
CA MET A 544 -5.78 -14.68 -21.90
C MET A 544 -5.43 -14.83 -23.38
N GLN A 545 -6.42 -15.01 -24.26
CA GLN A 545 -6.21 -15.00 -25.71
C GLN A 545 -5.61 -13.67 -26.17
N ILE A 546 -6.13 -12.53 -25.69
CA ILE A 546 -5.60 -11.20 -26.00
C ILE A 546 -4.13 -11.07 -25.57
N LEU A 547 -3.76 -11.59 -24.38
CA LEU A 547 -2.37 -11.57 -23.93
C LEU A 547 -1.49 -12.50 -24.77
N TRP A 548 -1.97 -13.69 -25.09
CA TRP A 548 -1.25 -14.66 -25.91
C TRP A 548 -1.03 -14.16 -27.34
N ASP A 549 -1.97 -13.39 -27.91
CA ASP A 549 -1.85 -12.82 -29.24
C ASP A 549 -0.93 -11.60 -29.32
N ASN A 550 -0.50 -11.06 -28.18
CA ASN A 550 0.54 -10.05 -28.14
C ASN A 550 1.92 -10.70 -28.42
N PRO A 551 2.61 -10.36 -29.53
CA PRO A 551 3.85 -11.02 -29.91
C PRO A 551 4.97 -10.88 -28.87
N ALA A 552 5.08 -9.71 -28.22
CA ALA A 552 6.12 -9.45 -27.23
C ALA A 552 5.91 -10.28 -25.95
N ILE A 553 4.65 -10.44 -25.52
CA ILE A 553 4.31 -11.31 -24.39
C ILE A 553 4.56 -12.77 -24.78
N ARG A 554 4.06 -13.21 -25.93
CA ARG A 554 4.24 -14.59 -26.42
C ARG A 554 5.71 -14.97 -26.49
N GLU A 555 6.53 -14.13 -27.11
CA GLU A 555 7.98 -14.34 -27.22
C GLU A 555 8.62 -14.50 -25.84
N ARG A 556 8.33 -13.59 -24.91
CA ARG A 556 8.86 -13.65 -23.54
C ARG A 556 8.45 -14.93 -22.82
N VAL A 557 7.17 -15.28 -22.82
CA VAL A 557 6.68 -16.44 -22.07
C VAL A 557 7.10 -17.76 -22.72
N THR A 558 7.22 -17.82 -24.05
CA THR A 558 7.83 -18.95 -24.74
C THR A 558 9.32 -19.08 -24.40
N GLY A 559 10.04 -17.98 -24.23
CA GLY A 559 11.42 -17.98 -23.71
C GLY A 559 11.55 -18.55 -22.30
N LEU A 560 10.49 -18.47 -21.49
CA LEU A 560 10.41 -19.11 -20.17
C LEU A 560 10.00 -20.58 -20.24
N GLY A 561 9.54 -21.06 -21.42
CA GLY A 561 9.12 -22.44 -21.66
C GLY A 561 7.63 -22.66 -21.94
N VAL A 562 6.78 -21.62 -22.05
CA VAL A 562 5.36 -21.80 -22.43
C VAL A 562 5.28 -22.25 -23.88
N ARG A 563 4.63 -23.40 -24.12
CA ARG A 563 4.55 -23.99 -25.46
C ARG A 563 3.25 -23.71 -26.19
N SER A 564 2.19 -23.39 -25.48
CA SER A 564 0.85 -23.18 -26.05
C SER A 564 -0.01 -22.27 -25.18
N LEU A 565 -1.16 -21.83 -25.71
CA LEU A 565 -2.15 -21.11 -24.92
C LEU A 565 -2.66 -21.94 -23.72
N GLU A 566 -2.80 -23.26 -23.88
CA GLU A 566 -3.26 -24.14 -22.80
C GLU A 566 -2.25 -24.24 -21.66
N ASP A 567 -0.96 -24.29 -22.02
CA ASP A 567 0.14 -24.21 -21.06
C ASP A 567 0.17 -22.83 -20.38
N PHE A 568 -0.04 -21.75 -21.14
CA PHE A 568 -0.12 -20.38 -20.62
C PHE A 568 -1.23 -20.20 -19.58
N ARG A 569 -2.41 -20.80 -19.82
CA ARG A 569 -3.59 -20.74 -18.93
C ARG A 569 -3.30 -21.30 -17.54
N THR A 570 -2.58 -22.42 -17.49
CA THR A 570 -2.37 -23.19 -16.26
C THR A 570 -1.07 -22.83 -15.55
N TRP A 571 -0.24 -21.98 -16.15
CA TRP A 571 1.06 -21.65 -15.59
C TRP A 571 0.99 -20.74 -14.36
N PRO A 572 1.75 -21.04 -13.30
CA PRO A 572 1.86 -20.17 -12.13
C PRO A 572 2.36 -18.77 -12.50
N ARG A 573 1.67 -17.72 -12.03
CA ARG A 573 2.06 -16.32 -12.25
C ARG A 573 3.51 -16.03 -11.87
N SER A 574 3.97 -16.50 -10.72
CA SER A 574 5.37 -16.39 -10.29
C SER A 574 6.39 -16.96 -11.29
N ARG A 575 6.03 -18.02 -12.04
CA ARG A 575 6.92 -18.58 -13.08
C ARG A 575 6.95 -17.73 -14.35
N LEU A 576 5.88 -16.98 -14.63
CA LEU A 576 5.82 -16.03 -15.73
C LEU A 576 6.68 -14.76 -15.49
N MET A 577 7.13 -14.53 -14.25
CA MET A 577 7.88 -13.33 -13.83
C MET A 577 9.40 -13.54 -13.72
N ASP A 578 9.93 -14.63 -14.29
CA ASP A 578 11.33 -15.09 -14.11
C ASP A 578 11.67 -15.45 -12.65
N ALA A 579 11.67 -16.76 -12.34
CA ALA A 579 11.96 -17.27 -11.00
C ALA A 579 13.37 -16.89 -10.51
N GLU A 580 14.34 -16.66 -11.40
CA GLU A 580 15.67 -16.16 -11.01
C GLU A 580 15.61 -14.73 -10.48
N GLY A 581 14.68 -13.91 -10.98
CA GLY A 581 14.45 -12.55 -10.52
C GLY A 581 13.93 -12.46 -9.09
N ALA A 582 12.98 -13.32 -8.74
CA ALA A 582 12.49 -13.44 -7.37
C ALA A 582 13.61 -13.84 -6.38
N ASN A 583 14.64 -14.53 -6.86
CA ASN A 583 15.79 -14.92 -6.04
C ASN A 583 16.67 -13.73 -5.64
N GLN A 584 16.82 -12.74 -6.52
CA GLN A 584 17.70 -11.58 -6.32
C GLN A 584 17.05 -10.40 -5.57
N ILE A 585 15.71 -10.30 -5.57
CA ILE A 585 14.94 -9.15 -5.04
C ILE A 585 14.34 -9.43 -3.65
N GLY A 586 14.63 -10.56 -3.00
CA GLY A 586 14.15 -10.83 -1.63
C GLY A 586 12.66 -10.53 -1.42
N ALA A 587 11.78 -11.22 -2.16
CA ALA A 587 10.33 -11.04 -2.04
C ALA A 587 9.78 -11.91 -0.90
N PHE A 588 9.06 -11.30 0.04
CA PHE A 588 8.51 -11.96 1.22
C PHE A 588 7.07 -11.53 1.49
N ASP A 589 6.28 -12.51 1.94
CA ASP A 589 4.93 -12.29 2.46
C ASP A 589 4.98 -12.05 3.98
N LEU A 590 4.56 -10.87 4.42
CA LEU A 590 4.45 -10.56 5.86
C LEU A 590 3.08 -10.93 6.45
N GLY A 591 2.12 -11.30 5.59
CA GLY A 591 0.84 -11.87 5.97
C GLY A 591 -0.37 -10.98 5.81
N GLU A 592 -1.43 -11.40 6.49
CA GLU A 592 -2.80 -10.96 6.25
C GLU A 592 -3.34 -10.15 7.43
N PHE A 593 -3.85 -8.95 7.14
CA PHE A 593 -4.40 -8.01 8.12
C PHE A 593 -5.91 -7.93 7.97
N LYS A 594 -6.63 -8.15 9.07
CA LYS A 594 -8.08 -8.01 9.12
C LYS A 594 -8.43 -6.54 9.29
N GLY A 595 -9.22 -6.03 8.36
CA GLY A 595 -9.64 -4.64 8.32
C GLY A 595 -10.28 -4.34 6.99
N HIS A 596 -10.77 -3.12 6.84
CA HIS A 596 -11.18 -2.62 5.53
C HIS A 596 -9.98 -1.97 4.86
N HIS A 597 -10.03 -1.83 3.53
CA HIS A 597 -8.92 -1.30 2.73
C HIS A 597 -8.39 0.03 3.30
N TRP A 598 -9.28 0.87 3.85
CA TRP A 598 -8.95 2.21 4.37
C TRP A 598 -8.64 2.25 5.88
N SER A 599 -8.45 1.12 6.56
CA SER A 599 -8.14 1.08 8.01
C SER A 599 -6.84 1.81 8.39
N LEU A 600 -6.03 2.18 7.39
CA LEU A 600 -4.79 2.92 7.53
C LEU A 600 -4.96 4.44 7.72
N PHE A 601 -6.18 4.95 7.54
CA PHE A 601 -6.53 6.34 7.79
C PHE A 601 -7.28 6.47 9.12
N LEU A 602 -7.25 7.67 9.72
CA LEU A 602 -8.19 8.02 10.79
C LEU A 602 -9.59 8.11 10.19
N GLN A 603 -9.76 9.00 9.21
CA GLN A 603 -10.88 9.07 8.29
C GLN A 603 -10.39 9.79 7.01
N ALA A 604 -10.58 9.21 5.83
CA ALA A 604 -10.16 9.79 4.56
C ALA A 604 -11.07 10.96 4.15
N PHE A 605 -12.39 10.79 4.31
CA PHE A 605 -13.38 11.85 4.07
C PHE A 605 -13.87 12.48 5.37
N ARG A 606 -13.47 13.74 5.62
CA ARG A 606 -13.83 14.50 6.81
C ARG A 606 -15.07 15.38 6.59
N PRO A 607 -15.94 15.54 7.61
CA PRO A 607 -16.94 16.59 7.57
C PRO A 607 -16.28 17.95 7.41
N PRO A 608 -16.90 18.90 6.67
CA PRO A 608 -16.46 20.28 6.66
C PRO A 608 -16.33 20.81 8.10
N ARG A 609 -15.33 21.64 8.36
CA ARG A 609 -15.03 22.13 9.72
C ARG A 609 -16.19 22.92 10.32
N GLU A 610 -16.96 23.56 9.45
CA GLU A 610 -18.17 24.32 9.77
C GLU A 610 -19.30 23.41 10.28
N MET A 611 -19.24 22.11 9.97
CA MET A 611 -20.24 21.11 10.36
C MET A 611 -19.79 20.28 11.56
N SER A 612 -18.54 19.79 11.56
CA SER A 612 -17.99 19.07 12.70
C SER A 612 -16.46 19.00 12.66
N SER A 613 -15.84 19.03 13.84
CA SER A 613 -14.44 18.65 14.02
C SER A 613 -14.27 17.20 14.48
N GLU A 614 -15.36 16.51 14.77
CA GLU A 614 -15.39 15.11 15.18
C GLU A 614 -15.30 14.20 13.94
N PHE A 615 -14.70 13.03 14.11
CA PHE A 615 -14.52 12.04 13.05
C PHE A 615 -14.52 10.64 13.63
N ALA A 616 -14.97 9.67 12.84
CA ALA A 616 -14.87 8.28 13.22
C ALA A 616 -13.40 7.86 13.26
N ILE A 617 -13.02 7.14 14.30
CA ILE A 617 -11.67 6.58 14.42
C ILE A 617 -11.77 5.07 14.30
N TRP A 618 -11.22 4.55 13.21
CA TRP A 618 -11.01 3.12 13.08
C TRP A 618 -10.00 2.66 14.11
N GLN A 619 -10.47 1.85 15.06
CA GLN A 619 -9.60 1.11 15.97
C GLN A 619 -8.87 0.04 15.16
N PHE A 620 -7.76 0.41 14.55
CA PHE A 620 -6.73 -0.47 14.02
C PHE A 620 -5.41 0.03 14.62
N PRO A 621 -4.56 -0.84 15.18
CA PRO A 621 -3.34 -0.43 15.88
C PRO A 621 -2.23 -0.02 14.87
N ARG A 622 -2.47 1.05 14.12
CA ARG A 622 -1.61 1.60 13.05
C ARG A 622 -0.19 1.86 13.52
N LYS A 623 -0.03 2.47 14.70
CA LYS A 623 1.28 2.82 15.26
C LYS A 623 2.08 1.55 15.60
N ALA A 624 1.48 0.58 16.29
CA ALA A 624 2.10 -0.72 16.55
C ALA A 624 2.48 -1.47 15.26
N MET A 625 1.60 -1.47 14.24
CA MET A 625 1.87 -2.08 12.94
C MET A 625 3.12 -1.45 12.28
N MET A 626 3.19 -0.13 12.24
CA MET A 626 4.33 0.57 11.63
C MET A 626 5.63 0.37 12.42
N ARG A 627 5.58 0.39 13.77
CA ARG A 627 6.78 0.10 14.58
C ARG A 627 7.26 -1.34 14.37
N ALA A 628 6.36 -2.31 14.24
CA ALA A 628 6.71 -3.70 13.93
C ALA A 628 7.33 -3.83 12.53
N LEU A 629 6.78 -3.11 11.54
CA LEU A 629 7.30 -3.09 10.18
C LEU A 629 8.70 -2.46 10.11
N LEU A 630 8.92 -1.32 10.77
CA LEU A 630 10.22 -0.66 10.85
C LEU A 630 11.25 -1.57 11.52
N GLN A 631 10.90 -2.24 12.63
CA GLN A 631 11.78 -3.19 13.31
C GLN A 631 12.05 -4.45 12.46
N THR A 632 11.08 -4.91 11.67
CA THR A 632 11.27 -5.99 10.68
C THR A 632 12.25 -5.60 9.60
N PHE A 633 12.15 -4.38 9.08
CA PHE A 633 13.12 -3.86 8.12
C PHE A 633 14.53 -3.74 8.73
N ALA A 634 14.65 -3.29 9.98
CA ALA A 634 15.94 -3.26 10.67
C ALA A 634 16.58 -4.66 10.75
N LEU A 635 15.83 -5.68 11.14
CA LEU A 635 16.34 -7.05 11.15
C LEU A 635 16.74 -7.51 9.74
N TYR A 636 15.91 -7.23 8.73
CA TYR A 636 16.24 -7.54 7.34
C TYR A 636 17.58 -6.96 6.90
N ASN A 637 17.80 -5.67 7.17
CA ASN A 637 19.05 -5.00 6.86
C ASN A 637 20.26 -5.67 7.54
N LEU A 638 20.11 -6.05 8.82
CA LEU A 638 21.19 -6.73 9.56
C LEU A 638 21.46 -8.13 9.03
N VAL A 639 20.43 -8.91 8.70
CA VAL A 639 20.58 -10.27 8.15
C VAL A 639 21.24 -10.22 6.77
N GLN A 640 20.90 -9.23 5.93
CA GLN A 640 21.56 -9.03 4.64
C GLN A 640 23.06 -8.72 4.78
N GLN A 641 23.47 -8.12 5.90
CA GLN A 641 24.87 -7.80 6.19
C GLN A 641 25.64 -8.93 6.88
N SER A 642 24.93 -9.96 7.36
CA SER A 642 25.48 -11.01 8.23
C SER A 642 26.18 -12.10 7.45
#